data_AF-A0A2I2FPT7-F1
#
_entry.id   AF-A0A2I2FPT7-F1
#
_cell.length_a   1.000
_cell.length_b   1.000
_cell.length_c   1.000
_cell.angle_alpha   90.00
_cell.angle_beta   90.00
_cell.angle_gamma   90.00
#
_symmetry.space_group_name_H-M   'P 1'
#
loop_
_entity.id
_entity.type
_entity.pdbx_description
1 polymer ?
#
loop_
_entity_poly.entity_id
_entity_poly.type
_entity_poly.pdbx_seq_one_letter_code
_entity_poly.pdbx_strand_id
1 'polypeptide(L)'
;MPQELHNHPSTSPLTVTNPRLPPPPPPPHTPLPNEAYTIGWICAIHVEYVAARAFLDEKHGLPTQVAPNNSSVYTLGRMGSHNVVIGVLAAGEYGIASAANVARDMLNSFPNVRLGLMVGIGGGVPSERHDVRLGDVVVSVPCEGVGGVLQYDYGKTEQGGDGWTTRFLNLPPVALRGAVMDLAARYEEEGNGLEDAVDDVLGRMPKLRKGYQRPERGRDRLYQSGFVHSGEACVEGRGEDPMNLVWRPERGEEGESLEIHYGMIASADRPMRDARVRDKLAAENHILCFDASAGGLMNYFPCLVIRGICDYSDSHESSEWEGFATMAAAAYGKDLLCRVPTSRVEAEKKLADILSDVHEMVGIIHDREHDQDRETILKWLAPTEGLKFSSKQNEYVSLRTHRTGEWFLKTPEFQTWMRNDNRTLFCPGIPGAGKTLMTSIVVDHLEKHFDNANIAYVYCSFGLQDQTPEGFLGSVLQQLVRKQSPLPKIVKDLYSRHKDKSSRPGLKALLEVLNSIIPSDSRTFIIVDALDECQNHNRCRDSFLSAIFAAQVKTRLSFFATSRPQGVEARFRESIVREIVSTKHDLKIYLDNRISSWEKVHGTDLDGLRTTIKTEIITAADGMFLFAVLDMNALQSLETKGEIQDALRNPYRRENRLLEAYGQTMERIQRQEESPKRLAMWTLAWVLYARRPLSAVELRYALALNAKLTEAEFESYLPNIRRVLSLCAGLVSFDETSKTIDFVHKSTRDYFEATKGIRFLDAELKISRVCAAYLSFGAFRSGCCQTDEDFEERLQTHPFYNYAANYWGHHARESAILCPEVMNFLECETAVQASTQALLAIKCHPRSPQCSQKFPREMTGLHLAACFGVEGAVKHFLQKGIAVDAKDTDGHTPLSCAARNGHVSIVQILLASEKAKPDMEDRSG
;
A
#
# COMPACT_ATOMS: atom_id res chain seq x y z
N MET A 1 42.81 -40.78 -49.69
CA MET A 1 42.28 -41.68 -50.73
C MET A 1 41.16 -40.94 -51.49
N PRO A 2 40.79 -41.37 -52.72
CA PRO A 2 40.50 -40.43 -53.81
C PRO A 2 39.04 -40.51 -54.33
N GLN A 3 38.85 -40.11 -55.60
CA GLN A 3 37.63 -40.18 -56.45
C GLN A 3 36.54 -39.12 -56.14
N GLU A 4 35.86 -38.47 -57.10
CA GLU A 4 35.77 -38.60 -58.60
C GLU A 4 35.90 -37.22 -59.30
N LEU A 5 36.47 -37.09 -60.51
CA LEU A 5 35.84 -37.09 -61.87
C LEU A 5 34.57 -36.22 -62.02
N HIS A 6 34.31 -35.46 -63.10
CA HIS A 6 35.10 -34.91 -64.25
C HIS A 6 34.19 -33.92 -65.05
N ASN A 7 34.75 -33.11 -65.99
CA ASN A 7 34.11 -32.48 -67.18
C ASN A 7 32.91 -31.49 -66.97
N HIS A 8 32.78 -30.33 -67.65
CA HIS A 8 32.80 -29.97 -69.10
C HIS A 8 31.57 -30.45 -69.89
N PRO A 9 31.08 -29.72 -70.94
CA PRO A 9 31.68 -28.58 -71.69
C PRO A 9 30.79 -27.29 -71.62
N SER A 10 30.78 -26.25 -72.49
CA SER A 10 31.54 -25.83 -73.70
C SER A 10 31.55 -24.29 -73.91
N THR A 11 32.66 -23.63 -73.58
CA THR A 11 33.41 -22.65 -74.40
C THR A 11 32.74 -21.66 -75.38
N SER A 12 32.92 -20.35 -75.13
CA SER A 12 33.32 -19.32 -76.12
C SER A 12 33.99 -18.12 -75.40
N PRO A 13 34.85 -17.31 -76.06
CA PRO A 13 36.15 -16.98 -75.44
C PRO A 13 36.29 -15.61 -74.74
N LEU A 14 37.25 -15.59 -73.81
CA LEU A 14 37.79 -14.43 -73.10
C LEU A 14 38.65 -13.53 -74.00
N THR A 15 38.73 -12.23 -73.68
CA THR A 15 40.02 -11.51 -73.71
C THR A 15 40.03 -10.41 -72.63
N VAL A 16 41.20 -10.10 -72.07
CA VAL A 16 41.34 -9.38 -70.79
C VAL A 16 41.58 -7.89 -70.98
N THR A 17 40.87 -7.05 -70.21
CA THR A 17 41.31 -5.69 -69.84
C THR A 17 41.12 -5.46 -68.34
N ASN A 18 41.96 -4.62 -67.73
CA ASN A 18 42.17 -4.58 -66.27
C ASN A 18 40.91 -4.28 -65.44
N PRO A 19 40.73 -4.93 -64.27
CA PRO A 19 39.70 -4.54 -63.31
C PRO A 19 40.02 -3.16 -62.72
N ARG A 20 39.04 -2.26 -62.76
CA ARG A 20 39.08 -1.02 -61.97
C ARG A 20 38.86 -1.37 -60.49
N LEU A 21 39.49 -0.62 -59.60
CA LEU A 21 39.25 -0.70 -58.16
C LEU A 21 37.75 -0.51 -57.85
N PRO A 22 37.21 -1.16 -56.81
CA PRO A 22 35.86 -0.84 -56.33
C PRO A 22 35.79 0.63 -55.91
N PRO A 23 34.61 1.27 -55.99
CA PRO A 23 34.44 2.63 -55.47
C PRO A 23 34.78 2.66 -53.98
N PRO A 24 35.30 3.78 -53.45
CA PRO A 24 35.54 3.92 -52.03
C PRO A 24 34.23 3.74 -51.24
N PRO A 25 34.28 3.23 -50.00
CA PRO A 25 33.10 3.20 -49.14
C PRO A 25 32.55 4.63 -48.95
N PRO A 26 31.23 4.78 -48.73
CA PRO A 26 30.65 6.08 -48.43
C PRO A 26 31.34 6.71 -47.20
N PRO A 27 31.46 8.05 -47.14
CA PRO A 27 32.10 8.72 -46.01
C PRO A 27 31.39 8.36 -44.70
N PRO A 28 32.13 8.23 -43.58
CA PRO A 28 31.52 7.92 -42.29
C PRO A 28 30.53 9.02 -41.93
N HIS A 29 29.26 8.65 -41.69
CA HIS A 29 28.19 9.60 -41.38
C HIS A 29 28.58 10.43 -40.15
N THR A 30 28.87 11.71 -40.38
CA THR A 30 29.13 12.67 -39.30
C THR A 30 27.80 13.00 -38.62
N PRO A 31 27.65 12.79 -37.29
CA PRO A 31 26.41 13.13 -36.60
C PRO A 31 26.12 14.62 -36.70
N LEU A 32 24.90 14.95 -37.11
CA LEU A 32 24.38 16.32 -37.07
C LEU A 32 24.31 16.81 -35.61
N PRO A 33 24.44 18.13 -35.35
CA PRO A 33 24.24 18.69 -34.03
C PRO A 33 22.81 18.40 -33.51
N ASN A 34 22.63 18.31 -32.20
CA ASN A 34 21.36 17.89 -31.60
C ASN A 34 20.21 18.86 -31.92
N GLU A 35 20.51 20.12 -32.20
CA GLU A 35 19.57 21.16 -32.64
C GLU A 35 19.00 20.90 -34.05
N ALA A 36 19.60 20.02 -34.84
CA ALA A 36 19.11 19.66 -36.17
C ALA A 36 17.91 18.70 -36.14
N TYR A 37 17.60 18.10 -34.99
CA TYR A 37 16.51 17.12 -34.82
C TYR A 37 15.23 17.81 -34.37
N THR A 38 14.13 17.55 -35.10
CA THR A 38 12.84 18.22 -34.92
C THR A 38 11.70 17.28 -34.55
N ILE A 39 11.87 15.98 -34.81
CA ILE A 39 10.90 14.92 -34.51
C ILE A 39 11.46 14.00 -33.43
N GLY A 40 10.71 13.80 -32.35
CA GLY A 40 10.98 12.80 -31.32
C GLY A 40 10.09 11.57 -31.50
N TRP A 41 10.69 10.39 -31.57
CA TRP A 41 10.00 9.11 -31.73
C TRP A 41 10.30 8.22 -30.54
N ILE A 42 9.28 7.71 -29.85
CA ILE A 42 9.43 6.90 -28.64
C ILE A 42 8.90 5.49 -28.87
N CYS A 43 9.73 4.49 -28.53
CA CYS A 43 9.43 3.07 -28.55
C CYS A 43 9.51 2.49 -27.13
N ALA A 44 8.45 1.81 -26.68
CA ALA A 44 8.36 1.14 -25.38
C ALA A 44 9.22 -0.13 -25.31
N ILE A 45 9.28 -0.94 -26.39
CA ILE A 45 9.97 -2.24 -26.38
C ILE A 45 10.98 -2.43 -27.52
N HIS A 46 11.80 -3.48 -27.42
CA HIS A 46 12.84 -3.81 -28.39
C HIS A 46 12.31 -4.01 -29.83
N VAL A 47 11.15 -4.64 -30.00
CA VAL A 47 10.54 -4.90 -31.32
C VAL A 47 10.22 -3.58 -32.03
N GLU A 48 9.59 -2.64 -31.31
CA GLU A 48 9.29 -1.28 -31.75
C GLU A 48 10.57 -0.51 -32.15
N TYR A 49 11.61 -0.59 -31.33
CA TYR A 49 12.89 0.06 -31.62
C TYR A 49 13.60 -0.54 -32.85
N VAL A 50 13.45 -1.84 -33.13
CA VAL A 50 13.98 -2.46 -34.35
C VAL A 50 13.26 -1.94 -35.59
N ALA A 51 11.92 -1.91 -35.59
CA ALA A 51 11.13 -1.45 -36.73
C ALA A 51 11.35 0.05 -37.04
N ALA A 52 11.27 0.92 -36.02
CA ALA A 52 11.53 2.35 -36.20
C ALA A 52 12.93 2.63 -36.79
N ARG A 53 13.94 1.84 -36.39
CA ARG A 53 15.30 1.91 -36.93
C ARG A 53 15.46 1.22 -38.29
N ALA A 54 14.48 0.48 -38.77
CA ALA A 54 14.48 -0.13 -40.10
C ALA A 54 13.90 0.81 -41.17
N PHE A 55 12.93 1.65 -40.80
CA PHE A 55 12.28 2.63 -41.70
C PHE A 55 13.07 3.92 -41.97
N LEU A 56 14.10 4.22 -41.17
CA LEU A 56 15.04 5.33 -41.39
C LEU A 56 15.66 5.31 -42.80
N ASP A 57 15.60 6.45 -43.50
CA ASP A 57 16.22 6.64 -44.82
C ASP A 57 17.73 6.85 -44.72
N GLU A 58 18.19 7.49 -43.64
CA GLU A 58 19.61 7.61 -43.30
C GLU A 58 19.80 7.50 -41.78
N LYS A 59 20.99 7.03 -41.35
CA LYS A 59 21.37 6.89 -39.95
C LYS A 59 22.57 7.80 -39.67
N HIS A 60 22.40 8.74 -38.75
CA HIS A 60 23.39 9.79 -38.46
C HIS A 60 24.38 9.39 -37.35
N GLY A 61 24.34 8.14 -36.86
CA GLY A 61 25.23 7.64 -35.81
C GLY A 61 24.70 7.89 -34.40
N LEU A 62 25.62 8.13 -33.46
CA LEU A 62 25.34 8.44 -32.06
C LEU A 62 25.31 9.97 -31.83
N PRO A 63 24.55 10.47 -30.83
CA PRO A 63 24.59 11.87 -30.44
C PRO A 63 26.00 12.33 -30.04
N THR A 64 26.34 13.58 -30.40
CA THR A 64 27.64 14.19 -30.06
C THR A 64 27.74 14.60 -28.60
N GLN A 65 26.61 14.97 -27.99
CA GLN A 65 26.45 15.29 -26.58
C GLN A 65 25.09 14.79 -26.09
N VAL A 66 24.97 14.52 -24.79
CA VAL A 66 23.74 14.11 -24.12
C VAL A 66 23.66 14.83 -22.77
N ALA A 67 22.47 15.17 -22.28
CA ALA A 67 22.30 15.90 -21.03
C ALA A 67 22.89 15.15 -19.80
N PRO A 68 23.40 15.86 -18.77
CA PRO A 68 23.87 15.23 -17.55
C PRO A 68 22.79 14.38 -16.87
N ASN A 69 23.17 13.22 -16.35
CA ASN A 69 22.30 12.20 -15.73
C ASN A 69 21.26 11.53 -16.65
N ASN A 70 21.30 11.76 -17.97
CA ASN A 70 20.48 11.01 -18.93
C ASN A 70 20.97 9.56 -19.06
N SER A 71 20.07 8.59 -18.89
CA SER A 71 20.32 7.14 -19.03
C SER A 71 19.76 6.53 -20.34
N SER A 72 19.01 7.31 -21.10
CA SER A 72 18.27 6.88 -22.29
C SER A 72 19.18 6.65 -23.50
N VAL A 73 18.84 5.67 -24.33
CA VAL A 73 19.59 5.32 -25.55
C VAL A 73 18.85 5.81 -26.79
N TYR A 74 19.56 6.54 -27.66
CA TYR A 74 19.01 7.12 -28.89
C TYR A 74 19.64 6.55 -30.15
N THR A 75 18.84 6.37 -31.20
CA THR A 75 19.30 6.28 -32.59
C THR A 75 18.90 7.53 -33.35
N LEU A 76 19.84 8.12 -34.09
CA LEU A 76 19.62 9.33 -34.88
C LEU A 76 19.55 9.02 -36.37
N GLY A 77 18.69 9.71 -37.10
CA GLY A 77 18.57 9.55 -38.55
C GLY A 77 17.61 10.53 -39.22
N ARG A 78 17.23 10.21 -40.46
CA ARG A 78 16.26 10.95 -41.27
C ARG A 78 15.09 10.06 -41.69
N MET A 79 13.88 10.61 -41.70
CA MET A 79 12.70 10.06 -42.37
C MET A 79 12.09 11.12 -43.28
N GLY A 80 12.04 10.86 -44.59
CA GLY A 80 11.61 11.84 -45.58
C GLY A 80 12.45 13.12 -45.52
N SER A 81 11.80 14.25 -45.21
CA SER A 81 12.47 15.56 -45.06
C SER A 81 12.89 15.91 -43.63
N HIS A 82 12.63 15.04 -42.65
CA HIS A 82 12.77 15.35 -41.22
C HIS A 82 13.89 14.57 -40.54
N ASN A 83 14.62 15.23 -39.64
CA ASN A 83 15.60 14.59 -38.77
C ASN A 83 14.90 14.07 -37.50
N VAL A 84 15.01 12.76 -37.28
CA VAL A 84 14.30 12.03 -36.22
C VAL A 84 15.29 11.52 -35.17
N VAL A 85 14.96 11.73 -33.90
CA VAL A 85 15.59 11.06 -32.75
C VAL A 85 14.66 9.97 -32.23
N ILE A 86 15.12 8.71 -32.30
CA ILE A 86 14.38 7.54 -31.81
C ILE A 86 14.93 7.16 -30.44
N GLY A 87 14.12 7.27 -29.40
CA GLY A 87 14.42 6.82 -28.03
C GLY A 87 13.75 5.49 -27.70
N VAL A 88 14.37 4.71 -26.82
CA VAL A 88 13.81 3.45 -26.28
C VAL A 88 13.94 3.41 -24.76
N LEU A 89 12.97 2.78 -24.09
CA LEU A 89 13.02 2.49 -22.66
C LEU A 89 14.17 1.52 -22.31
N ALA A 90 14.60 1.51 -21.06
CA ALA A 90 15.65 0.59 -20.61
C ALA A 90 15.16 -0.87 -20.58
N ALA A 91 16.09 -1.81 -20.73
CA ALA A 91 15.75 -3.24 -20.81
C ALA A 91 15.12 -3.76 -19.51
N GLY A 92 13.86 -4.17 -19.58
CA GLY A 92 13.07 -4.62 -18.42
C GLY A 92 12.17 -3.53 -17.81
N GLU A 93 12.28 -2.29 -18.27
CA GLU A 93 11.31 -1.23 -17.95
C GLU A 93 10.13 -1.24 -18.94
N TYR A 94 8.95 -0.89 -18.44
CA TYR A 94 7.72 -0.73 -19.21
C TYR A 94 6.77 0.22 -18.47
N GLY A 95 5.69 0.65 -19.12
CA GLY A 95 4.70 1.53 -18.50
C GLY A 95 4.96 3.03 -18.71
N ILE A 96 4.03 3.83 -18.20
CA ILE A 96 3.89 5.27 -18.48
C ILE A 96 5.08 6.06 -17.93
N ALA A 97 5.60 5.66 -16.76
CA ALA A 97 6.67 6.40 -16.08
C ALA A 97 7.99 6.41 -16.87
N SER A 98 8.41 5.25 -17.38
CA SER A 98 9.64 5.10 -18.17
C SER A 98 9.54 5.77 -19.54
N ALA A 99 8.37 5.73 -20.19
CA ALA A 99 8.10 6.49 -21.41
C ALA A 99 8.22 8.02 -21.18
N ALA A 100 7.67 8.53 -20.07
CA ALA A 100 7.79 9.94 -19.71
C ALA A 100 9.24 10.35 -19.35
N ASN A 101 10.02 9.47 -18.71
CA ASN A 101 11.44 9.69 -18.45
C ASN A 101 12.24 9.81 -19.76
N VAL A 102 12.08 8.86 -20.71
CA VAL A 102 12.76 8.91 -22.02
C VAL A 102 12.39 10.17 -22.80
N ALA A 103 11.13 10.61 -22.72
CA ALA A 103 10.67 11.84 -23.35
C ALA A 103 11.32 13.11 -22.76
N ARG A 104 11.32 13.24 -21.42
CA ARG A 104 11.99 14.33 -20.69
C ARG A 104 13.47 14.40 -21.05
N ASP A 105 14.15 13.26 -21.00
CA ASP A 105 15.57 13.12 -21.27
C ASP A 105 15.91 13.43 -22.74
N MET A 106 15.02 13.09 -23.67
CA MET A 106 15.11 13.44 -25.09
C MET A 106 14.99 14.96 -25.27
N LEU A 107 14.00 15.61 -24.68
CA LEU A 107 13.82 17.06 -24.81
C LEU A 107 14.96 17.87 -24.16
N ASN A 108 15.52 17.37 -23.05
CA ASN A 108 16.73 17.93 -22.43
C ASN A 108 17.99 17.80 -23.32
N SER A 109 18.02 16.81 -24.23
CA SER A 109 19.19 16.53 -25.06
C SER A 109 19.05 17.03 -26.50
N PHE A 110 17.82 17.22 -27.00
CA PHE A 110 17.49 17.63 -28.38
C PHE A 110 16.54 18.84 -28.35
N PRO A 111 17.04 20.05 -28.03
CA PRO A 111 16.23 21.23 -27.68
C PRO A 111 15.52 21.92 -28.87
N ASN A 112 15.39 21.25 -30.02
CA ASN A 112 14.61 21.70 -31.17
C ASN A 112 13.52 20.70 -31.59
N VAL A 113 13.29 19.64 -30.81
CA VAL A 113 12.15 18.72 -31.01
C VAL A 113 10.83 19.47 -30.77
N ARG A 114 9.94 19.37 -31.75
CA ARG A 114 8.66 20.11 -31.86
C ARG A 114 7.46 19.20 -32.08
N LEU A 115 7.67 18.03 -32.66
CA LEU A 115 6.62 17.02 -32.83
C LEU A 115 7.04 15.70 -32.17
N GLY A 116 6.13 15.11 -31.42
CA GLY A 116 6.26 13.79 -30.84
C GLY A 116 5.48 12.72 -31.60
N LEU A 117 6.04 11.53 -31.71
CA LEU A 117 5.35 10.30 -32.11
C LEU A 117 5.62 9.21 -31.07
N MET A 118 4.58 8.47 -30.70
CA MET A 118 4.72 7.21 -29.97
C MET A 118 4.19 6.10 -30.87
N VAL A 119 5.09 5.25 -31.36
CA VAL A 119 4.78 4.28 -32.41
C VAL A 119 5.23 2.90 -31.98
N GLY A 120 4.31 1.95 -32.02
CA GLY A 120 4.56 0.62 -31.52
C GLY A 120 3.37 -0.31 -31.66
N ILE A 121 3.23 -1.26 -30.73
CA ILE A 121 2.13 -2.25 -30.73
C ILE A 121 1.09 -1.97 -29.65
N GLY A 122 -0.11 -2.51 -29.84
CA GLY A 122 -1.20 -2.53 -28.87
C GLY A 122 -2.24 -3.59 -29.21
N GLY A 123 -3.14 -3.88 -28.28
CA GLY A 123 -4.22 -4.85 -28.49
C GLY A 123 -5.43 -4.19 -29.14
N GLY A 124 -6.05 -4.84 -30.12
CA GLY A 124 -7.17 -4.32 -30.90
C GLY A 124 -8.53 -4.61 -30.27
N VAL A 125 -9.54 -3.80 -30.62
CA VAL A 125 -10.92 -3.97 -30.18
C VAL A 125 -11.85 -4.11 -31.39
N PRO A 126 -12.19 -5.35 -31.82
CA PRO A 126 -13.12 -5.59 -32.91
C PRO A 126 -14.55 -5.21 -32.52
N SER A 127 -15.31 -4.65 -33.45
CA SER A 127 -16.71 -4.27 -33.27
C SER A 127 -17.47 -4.28 -34.60
N GLU A 128 -18.81 -4.25 -34.55
CA GLU A 128 -19.66 -4.14 -35.77
C GLU A 128 -19.41 -2.86 -36.59
N ARG A 129 -18.76 -1.83 -36.01
CA ARG A 129 -18.42 -0.56 -36.69
C ARG A 129 -16.98 -0.49 -37.18
N HIS A 130 -16.08 -1.19 -36.49
CA HIS A 130 -14.65 -1.22 -36.75
C HIS A 130 -14.18 -2.66 -36.58
N ASP A 131 -14.05 -3.38 -37.70
CA ASP A 131 -13.48 -4.73 -37.71
C ASP A 131 -11.94 -4.64 -37.66
N VAL A 132 -11.43 -4.28 -36.49
CA VAL A 132 -10.00 -4.20 -36.20
C VAL A 132 -9.41 -5.62 -36.25
N ARG A 133 -8.37 -5.82 -37.06
CA ARG A 133 -7.71 -7.12 -37.27
C ARG A 133 -6.24 -7.11 -36.85
N LEU A 134 -5.67 -8.30 -36.64
CA LEU A 134 -4.24 -8.42 -36.37
C LEU A 134 -3.42 -7.96 -37.60
N GLY A 135 -2.44 -7.08 -37.35
CA GLY A 135 -1.66 -6.39 -38.38
C GLY A 135 -2.20 -5.02 -38.81
N ASP A 136 -3.45 -4.66 -38.48
CA ASP A 136 -3.99 -3.31 -38.73
C ASP A 136 -3.24 -2.23 -37.92
N VAL A 137 -3.43 -0.96 -38.28
CA VAL A 137 -2.90 0.20 -37.56
C VAL A 137 -4.04 1.04 -36.97
N VAL A 138 -4.01 1.27 -35.66
CA VAL A 138 -4.92 2.20 -34.97
C VAL A 138 -4.18 3.50 -34.65
N VAL A 139 -4.79 4.64 -34.99
CA VAL A 139 -4.21 5.98 -34.85
C VAL A 139 -5.07 6.81 -33.89
N SER A 140 -4.45 7.43 -32.89
CA SER A 140 -5.15 8.24 -31.88
C SER A 140 -5.70 9.53 -32.50
N VAL A 141 -7.00 9.57 -32.80
CA VAL A 141 -7.66 10.74 -33.40
C VAL A 141 -8.67 11.35 -32.41
N PRO A 142 -8.60 12.67 -32.15
CA PRO A 142 -9.57 13.36 -31.30
C PRO A 142 -11.01 13.24 -31.79
N CYS A 143 -11.91 12.83 -30.89
CA CYS A 143 -13.35 12.73 -31.13
C CYS A 143 -14.09 13.52 -30.03
N GLU A 144 -15.20 14.18 -30.37
CA GLU A 144 -16.07 14.96 -29.45
C GLU A 144 -15.35 15.96 -28.50
N GLY A 145 -14.13 16.41 -28.84
CA GLY A 145 -13.30 17.31 -28.02
C GLY A 145 -12.30 16.62 -27.09
N VAL A 146 -12.29 15.29 -27.04
CA VAL A 146 -11.33 14.45 -26.31
C VAL A 146 -10.01 14.31 -27.07
N GLY A 147 -8.87 14.24 -26.38
CA GLY A 147 -7.52 14.19 -26.97
C GLY A 147 -7.12 12.93 -27.77
N GLY A 148 -8.03 12.00 -28.06
CA GLY A 148 -7.74 10.77 -28.81
C GLY A 148 -7.08 9.63 -28.01
N VAL A 149 -6.65 9.90 -26.77
CA VAL A 149 -6.21 8.87 -25.82
C VAL A 149 -6.91 9.04 -24.47
N LEU A 150 -7.32 7.91 -23.89
CA LEU A 150 -8.02 7.80 -22.61
C LEU A 150 -7.18 6.97 -21.61
N GLN A 151 -6.82 7.55 -20.46
CA GLN A 151 -6.30 6.78 -19.34
C GLN A 151 -7.46 6.15 -18.55
N TYR A 152 -7.44 4.84 -18.28
CA TYR A 152 -8.55 4.13 -17.60
C TYR A 152 -8.24 3.61 -16.18
N ASP A 153 -6.98 3.63 -15.76
CA ASP A 153 -6.52 3.24 -14.41
C ASP A 153 -6.36 4.41 -13.42
N TYR A 154 -6.92 5.59 -13.74
CA TYR A 154 -6.66 6.85 -13.06
C TYR A 154 -7.52 7.06 -11.78
N GLY A 155 -7.44 6.16 -10.79
CA GLY A 155 -8.30 6.31 -9.59
C GLY A 155 -7.94 5.50 -8.35
N LYS A 156 -8.73 5.71 -7.30
CA LYS A 156 -8.82 4.80 -6.15
C LYS A 156 -10.00 3.87 -6.37
N THR A 157 -9.78 2.57 -6.20
CA THR A 157 -10.85 1.56 -6.17
C THR A 157 -11.67 1.69 -4.87
N GLU A 158 -12.87 2.27 -4.96
CA GLU A 158 -13.81 2.33 -3.83
C GLU A 158 -14.54 0.98 -3.63
N GLN A 159 -14.86 0.64 -2.37
CA GLN A 159 -15.50 -0.64 -2.07
C GLN A 159 -16.96 -0.68 -2.59
N GLY A 160 -17.18 -1.46 -3.65
CA GLY A 160 -18.50 -1.73 -4.21
C GLY A 160 -18.87 -0.92 -5.45
N GLY A 161 -17.96 -0.10 -5.98
CA GLY A 161 -18.07 0.49 -7.32
C GLY A 161 -17.23 -0.28 -8.35
N ASP A 162 -17.63 -0.24 -9.62
CA ASP A 162 -16.81 -0.70 -10.74
C ASP A 162 -15.61 0.25 -10.90
N GLY A 163 -14.52 -0.04 -10.20
CA GLY A 163 -13.45 0.90 -9.85
C GLY A 163 -12.48 1.34 -10.96
N TRP A 164 -12.97 1.55 -12.18
CA TRP A 164 -12.23 2.22 -13.25
C TRP A 164 -12.55 3.72 -13.23
N THR A 165 -11.53 4.57 -13.20
CA THR A 165 -11.71 6.03 -13.25
C THR A 165 -10.98 6.54 -14.48
N THR A 166 -11.74 7.13 -15.38
CA THR A 166 -11.30 7.55 -16.71
C THR A 166 -10.80 9.00 -16.71
N ARG A 167 -9.70 9.25 -17.42
CA ARG A 167 -9.15 10.59 -17.64
C ARG A 167 -8.65 10.75 -19.08
N PHE A 168 -9.15 11.75 -19.78
CA PHE A 168 -8.69 12.12 -21.11
C PHE A 168 -7.37 12.91 -21.07
N LEU A 169 -6.55 12.74 -22.10
CA LEU A 169 -5.23 13.38 -22.24
C LEU A 169 -5.26 14.58 -23.21
N ASN A 170 -4.13 15.28 -23.34
CA ASN A 170 -3.96 16.43 -24.24
C ASN A 170 -4.19 16.08 -25.73
N LEU A 171 -4.47 17.09 -26.54
CA LEU A 171 -4.62 16.96 -27.99
C LEU A 171 -3.25 16.83 -28.70
N PRO A 172 -3.11 15.96 -29.72
CA PRO A 172 -1.93 15.94 -30.58
C PRO A 172 -1.72 17.27 -31.33
N PRO A 173 -0.46 17.63 -31.67
CA PRO A 173 -0.12 18.84 -32.44
C PRO A 173 -0.94 19.04 -33.73
N VAL A 174 -1.18 20.29 -34.09
CA VAL A 174 -2.07 20.66 -35.22
C VAL A 174 -1.47 20.20 -36.55
N ALA A 175 -0.15 20.29 -36.71
CA ALA A 175 0.56 19.80 -37.89
C ALA A 175 0.35 18.30 -38.13
N LEU A 176 0.35 17.48 -37.06
CA LEU A 176 0.10 16.04 -37.16
C LEU A 176 -1.37 15.73 -37.45
N ARG A 177 -2.32 16.37 -36.75
CA ARG A 177 -3.75 16.15 -37.00
C ARG A 177 -4.17 16.52 -38.43
N GLY A 178 -3.60 17.58 -38.99
CA GLY A 178 -3.80 17.94 -40.39
C GLY A 178 -3.18 16.95 -41.38
N ALA A 179 -2.06 16.31 -41.03
CA ALA A 179 -1.40 15.30 -41.87
C ALA A 179 -2.13 13.94 -41.81
N VAL A 180 -2.71 13.55 -40.67
CA VAL A 180 -3.53 12.32 -40.55
C VAL A 180 -4.74 12.38 -41.50
N MET A 181 -5.43 13.53 -41.58
CA MET A 181 -6.60 13.68 -42.46
C MET A 181 -6.23 13.70 -43.95
N ASP A 182 -5.11 14.34 -44.31
CA ASP A 182 -4.58 14.32 -45.69
C ASP A 182 -4.08 12.93 -46.10
N LEU A 183 -3.52 12.14 -45.18
CA LEU A 183 -3.11 10.76 -45.42
C LEU A 183 -4.31 9.79 -45.49
N ALA A 184 -5.33 9.98 -44.64
CA ALA A 184 -6.56 9.18 -44.68
C ALA A 184 -7.27 9.29 -46.03
N ALA A 185 -7.48 10.52 -46.53
CA ALA A 185 -8.08 10.75 -47.85
C ALA A 185 -7.27 10.11 -48.98
N ARG A 186 -5.93 10.11 -48.89
CA ARG A 186 -5.06 9.43 -49.85
C ARG A 186 -5.22 7.92 -49.82
N TYR A 187 -5.38 7.31 -48.65
CA TYR A 187 -5.57 5.87 -48.55
C TYR A 187 -6.96 5.44 -49.07
N GLU A 188 -7.97 6.33 -49.00
CA GLU A 188 -9.27 6.15 -49.66
C GLU A 188 -9.19 6.33 -51.21
N GLU A 189 -8.28 7.15 -51.72
CA GLU A 189 -8.11 7.45 -53.17
C GLU A 189 -7.12 6.54 -53.91
N GLU A 190 -5.98 6.21 -53.27
CA GLU A 190 -4.77 5.61 -53.88
C GLU A 190 -4.40 4.25 -53.26
N GLY A 191 -4.98 3.87 -52.12
CA GLY A 191 -4.53 2.77 -51.26
C GLY A 191 -3.44 3.18 -50.26
N ASN A 192 -3.15 2.34 -49.27
CA ASN A 192 -2.18 2.58 -48.22
C ASN A 192 -0.78 2.06 -48.49
N GLY A 193 -0.62 0.95 -49.23
CA GLY A 193 0.69 0.43 -49.64
C GLY A 193 1.64 0.06 -48.48
N LEU A 194 1.15 -0.01 -47.23
CA LEU A 194 2.00 -0.24 -46.06
C LEU A 194 2.62 -1.65 -46.08
N GLU A 195 1.92 -2.65 -46.62
CA GLU A 195 2.46 -4.01 -46.78
C GLU A 195 3.68 -4.02 -47.73
N ASP A 196 3.62 -3.32 -48.87
CA ASP A 196 4.75 -3.16 -49.78
C ASP A 196 5.92 -2.44 -49.08
N ALA A 197 5.63 -1.39 -48.30
CA ALA A 197 6.66 -0.67 -47.54
C ALA A 197 7.35 -1.54 -46.47
N VAL A 198 6.62 -2.48 -45.85
CA VAL A 198 7.21 -3.51 -44.97
C VAL A 198 8.08 -4.48 -45.79
N ASP A 199 7.58 -5.04 -46.89
CA ASP A 199 8.33 -6.01 -47.68
C ASP A 199 9.59 -5.40 -48.32
N ASP A 200 9.57 -4.12 -48.66
CA ASP A 200 10.73 -3.37 -49.15
C ASP A 200 11.80 -3.15 -48.04
N VAL A 201 11.37 -3.04 -46.77
CA VAL A 201 12.28 -3.10 -45.60
C VAL A 201 12.83 -4.53 -45.40
N LEU A 202 11.99 -5.56 -45.53
CA LEU A 202 12.38 -6.97 -45.37
C LEU A 202 13.24 -7.51 -46.54
N GLY A 203 13.16 -6.88 -47.71
CA GLY A 203 14.06 -7.04 -48.85
C GLY A 203 15.44 -6.44 -48.57
N ARG A 204 15.48 -5.19 -48.10
CA ARG A 204 16.73 -4.50 -47.73
C ARG A 204 17.40 -5.06 -46.47
N MET A 205 16.64 -5.67 -45.55
CA MET A 205 17.15 -6.24 -44.30
C MET A 205 16.72 -7.70 -44.09
N PRO A 206 17.23 -8.68 -44.88
CA PRO A 206 16.74 -10.07 -44.86
C PRO A 206 16.78 -10.79 -43.51
N LYS A 207 17.61 -10.33 -42.55
CA LYS A 207 17.64 -10.86 -41.18
C LYS A 207 16.34 -10.62 -40.40
N LEU A 208 15.55 -9.60 -40.76
CA LEU A 208 14.30 -9.26 -40.07
C LEU A 208 13.12 -10.12 -40.54
N ARG A 209 13.21 -10.79 -41.69
CA ARG A 209 12.15 -11.71 -42.19
C ARG A 209 11.74 -12.72 -41.12
N LYS A 210 12.73 -13.30 -40.42
CA LYS A 210 12.47 -14.11 -39.23
C LYS A 210 12.02 -13.23 -38.05
N GLY A 211 10.70 -13.05 -37.92
CA GLY A 211 10.04 -12.39 -36.80
C GLY A 211 9.29 -11.10 -37.14
N TYR A 212 9.52 -10.51 -38.33
CA TYR A 212 8.84 -9.28 -38.76
C TYR A 212 8.13 -9.41 -40.13
N GLN A 213 8.24 -10.57 -40.80
CA GLN A 213 7.38 -10.89 -41.96
C GLN A 213 5.93 -11.10 -41.52
N ARG A 214 4.98 -10.91 -42.44
CA ARG A 214 3.56 -11.16 -42.17
C ARG A 214 3.29 -12.65 -41.83
N PRO A 215 2.51 -12.96 -40.78
CA PRO A 215 1.98 -14.30 -40.55
C PRO A 215 1.00 -14.76 -41.66
N GLU A 216 0.72 -16.06 -41.70
CA GLU A 216 -0.25 -16.63 -42.64
C GLU A 216 -1.67 -16.09 -42.37
N ARG A 217 -2.46 -15.77 -43.41
CA ARG A 217 -3.79 -15.11 -43.26
C ARG A 217 -4.74 -15.83 -42.29
N GLY A 218 -4.68 -17.17 -42.21
CA GLY A 218 -5.47 -17.99 -41.26
C GLY A 218 -5.04 -17.92 -39.79
N ARG A 219 -4.10 -17.05 -39.42
CA ARG A 219 -3.62 -16.83 -38.04
C ARG A 219 -4.16 -15.56 -37.38
N ASP A 220 -5.03 -14.81 -38.06
CA ASP A 220 -5.90 -13.85 -37.40
C ASP A 220 -7.07 -14.59 -36.73
N ARG A 221 -6.93 -14.90 -35.44
CA ARG A 221 -7.89 -15.71 -34.65
C ARG A 221 -8.52 -14.84 -33.56
N LEU A 222 -9.80 -14.51 -33.72
CA LEU A 222 -10.61 -13.83 -32.70
C LEU A 222 -11.50 -14.85 -31.98
N TYR A 223 -11.43 -14.90 -30.65
CA TYR A 223 -12.27 -15.75 -29.81
C TYR A 223 -13.43 -14.96 -29.19
N GLN A 224 -14.51 -15.64 -28.81
CA GLN A 224 -15.63 -15.03 -28.08
C GLN A 224 -15.18 -14.53 -26.70
N SER A 225 -15.57 -13.32 -26.28
CA SER A 225 -15.15 -12.73 -25.00
C SER A 225 -15.67 -13.42 -23.73
N GLY A 226 -16.56 -14.41 -23.89
CA GLY A 226 -16.93 -15.34 -22.83
C GLY A 226 -15.88 -16.41 -22.53
N PHE A 227 -15.02 -16.74 -23.49
CA PHE A 227 -14.10 -17.88 -23.52
C PHE A 227 -12.70 -17.52 -23.00
N VAL A 228 -12.08 -18.45 -22.26
CA VAL A 228 -10.73 -18.32 -21.69
C VAL A 228 -10.10 -19.71 -21.68
N HIS A 229 -8.93 -19.88 -22.31
CA HIS A 229 -8.19 -21.14 -22.23
C HIS A 229 -7.65 -21.42 -20.82
N SER A 230 -7.71 -22.67 -20.37
CA SER A 230 -6.83 -23.14 -19.28
C SER A 230 -5.36 -23.15 -19.74
N GLY A 231 -4.44 -23.04 -18.79
CA GLY A 231 -3.02 -22.73 -19.03
C GLY A 231 -2.29 -23.60 -20.08
N GLU A 232 -1.19 -23.04 -20.60
CA GLU A 232 -0.34 -23.56 -21.69
C GLU A 232 -1.00 -23.66 -23.08
N ALA A 233 -2.31 -23.89 -23.19
CA ALA A 233 -2.99 -24.12 -24.48
C ALA A 233 -2.88 -22.96 -25.50
N CYS A 234 -2.76 -21.70 -25.06
CA CYS A 234 -2.54 -20.55 -25.95
C CYS A 234 -1.15 -20.58 -26.63
N VAL A 235 -0.11 -20.96 -25.89
CA VAL A 235 1.29 -20.57 -26.17
C VAL A 235 1.85 -21.24 -27.44
N GLU A 236 1.28 -22.36 -27.84
CA GLU A 236 1.71 -23.14 -29.00
C GLU A 236 0.62 -23.23 -30.10
N GLY A 237 -0.44 -22.42 -30.03
CA GLY A 237 -1.54 -22.42 -30.99
C GLY A 237 -2.40 -23.69 -31.02
N ARG A 238 -2.16 -24.65 -30.09
CA ARG A 238 -2.87 -25.94 -30.00
C ARG A 238 -4.31 -25.83 -29.49
N GLY A 239 -4.74 -24.65 -29.02
CA GLY A 239 -6.13 -24.32 -28.67
C GLY A 239 -7.05 -24.20 -29.89
N GLU A 240 -7.14 -25.26 -30.70
CA GLU A 240 -8.04 -25.35 -31.84
C GLU A 240 -9.41 -25.86 -31.39
N ASP A 241 -10.20 -24.97 -30.79
CA ASP A 241 -11.65 -25.13 -30.64
C ASP A 241 -12.39 -24.21 -31.63
N PRO A 242 -12.82 -24.73 -32.80
CA PRO A 242 -13.53 -23.94 -33.80
C PRO A 242 -14.89 -23.39 -33.34
N MET A 243 -15.48 -23.93 -32.26
CA MET A 243 -16.80 -23.50 -31.77
C MET A 243 -16.75 -22.16 -31.02
N ASN A 244 -15.56 -21.77 -30.53
CA ASN A 244 -15.35 -20.54 -29.76
C ASN A 244 -14.67 -19.41 -30.56
N LEU A 245 -14.35 -19.64 -31.84
CA LEU A 245 -13.90 -18.60 -32.77
C LEU A 245 -15.07 -17.75 -33.28
N VAL A 246 -14.84 -16.45 -33.43
CA VAL A 246 -15.77 -15.51 -34.08
C VAL A 246 -15.57 -15.58 -35.59
N TRP A 247 -16.55 -16.10 -36.32
CA TRP A 247 -16.52 -16.06 -37.78
C TRP A 247 -16.58 -14.62 -38.28
N ARG A 248 -15.63 -14.26 -39.13
CA ARG A 248 -15.58 -12.99 -39.87
C ARG A 248 -15.34 -13.31 -41.34
N PRO A 249 -15.92 -12.56 -42.30
CA PRO A 249 -15.60 -12.72 -43.71
C PRO A 249 -14.12 -12.38 -43.97
N GLU A 250 -13.52 -12.91 -45.03
CA GLU A 250 -12.25 -12.39 -45.51
C GLU A 250 -12.45 -10.98 -46.08
N ARG A 251 -11.47 -10.08 -45.90
CA ARG A 251 -11.42 -8.83 -46.68
C ARG A 251 -11.26 -9.22 -48.15
N GLY A 252 -12.15 -8.72 -49.01
CA GLY A 252 -12.29 -9.18 -50.40
C GLY A 252 -11.08 -8.84 -51.29
N GLU A 253 -11.06 -9.39 -52.51
CA GLU A 253 -9.94 -9.22 -53.45
C GLU A 253 -9.70 -7.76 -53.91
N GLU A 254 -10.67 -6.87 -53.72
CA GLU A 254 -10.58 -5.42 -53.97
C GLU A 254 -10.17 -4.60 -52.73
N GLY A 255 -10.11 -5.23 -51.54
CA GLY A 255 -9.78 -4.56 -50.28
C GLY A 255 -8.33 -4.81 -49.84
N GLU A 256 -7.67 -3.78 -49.34
CA GLU A 256 -6.32 -3.94 -48.78
C GLU A 256 -6.37 -4.87 -47.56
N SER A 257 -5.42 -5.82 -47.48
CA SER A 257 -5.42 -6.82 -46.42
C SER A 257 -4.95 -6.30 -45.06
N LEU A 258 -4.73 -4.99 -44.94
CA LEU A 258 -4.32 -4.23 -43.76
C LEU A 258 -5.07 -2.90 -43.80
N GLU A 259 -5.80 -2.55 -42.75
CA GLU A 259 -6.59 -1.32 -42.65
C GLU A 259 -6.02 -0.35 -41.58
N ILE A 260 -6.36 0.94 -41.71
CA ILE A 260 -6.02 1.98 -40.74
C ILE A 260 -7.30 2.50 -40.09
N HIS A 261 -7.39 2.39 -38.77
CA HIS A 261 -8.55 2.81 -37.98
C HIS A 261 -8.23 4.09 -37.19
N TYR A 262 -9.14 5.07 -37.24
CA TYR A 262 -8.97 6.39 -36.63
C TYR A 262 -9.92 6.57 -35.45
N GLY A 263 -9.40 6.69 -34.22
CA GLY A 263 -10.27 6.82 -33.04
C GLY A 263 -9.56 6.82 -31.69
N MET A 264 -10.26 6.33 -30.66
CA MET A 264 -9.83 6.39 -29.27
C MET A 264 -8.90 5.21 -28.92
N ILE A 265 -7.72 5.52 -28.38
CA ILE A 265 -6.82 4.52 -27.78
C ILE A 265 -6.92 4.62 -26.27
N ALA A 266 -7.14 3.50 -25.58
CA ALA A 266 -7.13 3.43 -24.12
C ALA A 266 -5.75 3.03 -23.60
N SER A 267 -5.33 3.56 -22.45
CA SER A 267 -4.02 3.23 -21.88
C SER A 267 -3.96 3.22 -20.35
N ALA A 268 -3.05 2.41 -19.81
CA ALA A 268 -2.81 2.19 -18.38
C ALA A 268 -1.38 1.72 -18.14
N ASP A 269 -0.92 1.68 -16.88
CA ASP A 269 0.38 1.11 -16.47
C ASP A 269 0.42 -0.45 -16.56
N ARG A 270 -0.60 -1.11 -17.14
CA ARG A 270 -0.70 -2.57 -17.37
C ARG A 270 -1.49 -2.90 -18.65
N PRO A 271 -1.13 -3.97 -19.40
CA PRO A 271 -1.90 -4.42 -20.56
C PRO A 271 -3.29 -4.95 -20.16
N MET A 272 -4.26 -4.80 -21.07
CA MET A 272 -5.61 -5.36 -20.93
C MET A 272 -5.61 -6.83 -21.36
N ARG A 273 -6.11 -7.73 -20.51
CA ARG A 273 -6.18 -9.19 -20.75
C ARG A 273 -7.54 -9.81 -20.43
N ASP A 274 -8.55 -8.99 -20.15
CA ASP A 274 -9.91 -9.43 -19.85
C ASP A 274 -10.83 -8.91 -20.95
N ALA A 275 -11.27 -9.82 -21.83
CA ALA A 275 -12.12 -9.50 -22.97
C ALA A 275 -13.46 -8.88 -22.56
N ARG A 276 -13.98 -9.15 -21.35
CA ARG A 276 -15.26 -8.61 -20.86
C ARG A 276 -15.09 -7.19 -20.34
N VAL A 277 -13.97 -6.89 -19.69
CA VAL A 277 -13.60 -5.52 -19.28
C VAL A 277 -13.25 -4.68 -20.51
N ARG A 278 -12.52 -5.24 -21.48
CA ARG A 278 -12.27 -4.66 -22.81
C ARG A 278 -13.58 -4.26 -23.48
N ASP A 279 -14.50 -5.20 -23.67
CA ASP A 279 -15.78 -4.97 -24.35
C ASP A 279 -16.64 -3.92 -23.62
N LYS A 280 -16.70 -3.97 -22.28
CA LYS A 280 -17.42 -2.98 -21.47
C LYS A 280 -16.84 -1.57 -21.67
N LEU A 281 -15.55 -1.38 -21.45
CA LEU A 281 -14.91 -0.07 -21.57
C LEU A 281 -15.00 0.48 -22.99
N ALA A 282 -14.92 -0.39 -24.01
CA ALA A 282 -15.05 -0.01 -25.41
C ALA A 282 -16.48 0.41 -25.79
N ALA A 283 -17.50 -0.28 -25.27
CA ALA A 283 -18.90 0.14 -25.43
C ALA A 283 -19.18 1.48 -24.75
N GLU A 284 -18.55 1.73 -23.59
CA GLU A 284 -18.70 2.98 -22.81
C GLU A 284 -17.92 4.18 -23.39
N ASN A 285 -16.78 3.96 -24.04
CA ASN A 285 -15.82 5.04 -24.41
C ASN A 285 -15.34 5.01 -25.88
N HIS A 286 -15.92 4.15 -26.73
CA HIS A 286 -15.59 4.01 -28.16
C HIS A 286 -14.10 3.71 -28.44
N ILE A 287 -13.51 2.83 -27.63
CA ILE A 287 -12.11 2.41 -27.70
C ILE A 287 -11.89 1.44 -28.87
N LEU A 288 -10.85 1.69 -29.68
CA LEU A 288 -10.43 0.83 -30.80
C LEU A 288 -9.16 0.01 -30.50
N CYS A 289 -8.35 0.44 -29.51
CA CYS A 289 -7.11 -0.21 -29.12
C CYS A 289 -6.76 0.06 -27.65
N PHE A 290 -6.10 -0.90 -26.98
CA PHE A 290 -5.47 -0.73 -25.66
C PHE A 290 -3.93 -0.73 -25.75
N ASP A 291 -3.29 0.17 -24.99
CA ASP A 291 -1.83 0.38 -24.94
C ASP A 291 -1.32 0.43 -23.49
N ALA A 292 -0.22 -0.26 -23.18
CA ALA A 292 0.41 -0.26 -21.86
C ALA A 292 1.36 0.93 -21.58
N SER A 293 1.47 1.94 -22.45
CA SER A 293 2.54 2.96 -22.38
C SER A 293 2.15 4.44 -22.53
N ALA A 294 1.13 4.81 -23.30
CA ALA A 294 0.82 6.23 -23.58
C ALA A 294 0.10 7.00 -22.46
N GLY A 295 -0.54 6.31 -21.50
CA GLY A 295 -1.58 6.82 -20.59
C GLY A 295 -1.24 8.05 -19.73
N GLY A 296 0.02 8.45 -19.64
CA GLY A 296 0.41 9.75 -19.07
C GLY A 296 1.49 10.49 -19.86
N LEU A 297 2.01 9.91 -20.95
CA LEU A 297 3.04 10.51 -21.79
C LEU A 297 2.54 11.81 -22.42
N MET A 298 1.33 11.81 -23.00
CA MET A 298 0.81 12.95 -23.76
C MET A 298 0.58 14.22 -22.92
N ASN A 299 0.52 14.10 -21.59
CA ASN A 299 0.45 15.25 -20.68
C ASN A 299 1.75 16.07 -20.69
N TYR A 300 2.88 15.46 -21.04
CA TYR A 300 4.22 16.03 -20.95
C TYR A 300 4.96 16.05 -22.30
N PHE A 301 4.60 15.14 -23.21
CA PHE A 301 5.14 15.03 -24.55
C PHE A 301 3.97 14.95 -25.56
N PRO A 302 3.45 16.10 -26.03
CA PRO A 302 2.35 16.13 -27.00
C PRO A 302 2.71 15.39 -28.29
N CYS A 303 2.16 14.19 -28.44
CA CYS A 303 2.47 13.27 -29.53
C CYS A 303 1.20 12.75 -30.22
N LEU A 304 1.36 12.15 -31.40
CA LEU A 304 0.38 11.21 -31.94
C LEU A 304 0.77 9.79 -31.52
N VAL A 305 -0.21 8.98 -31.12
CA VAL A 305 -0.01 7.57 -30.77
C VAL A 305 -0.48 6.71 -31.96
N ILE A 306 0.37 5.80 -32.41
CA ILE A 306 0.16 4.91 -33.54
C ILE A 306 0.44 3.47 -33.07
N ARG A 307 -0.56 2.59 -33.16
CA ARG A 307 -0.51 1.23 -32.61
C ARG A 307 -0.81 0.20 -33.68
N GLY A 308 0.18 -0.64 -34.00
CA GLY A 308 -0.03 -1.84 -34.78
C GLY A 308 -0.67 -2.92 -33.92
N ILE A 309 -1.68 -3.60 -34.43
CA ILE A 309 -2.48 -4.55 -33.66
C ILE A 309 -1.82 -5.93 -33.62
N CYS A 310 -1.35 -6.34 -32.44
CA CYS A 310 -0.66 -7.62 -32.21
C CYS A 310 -1.53 -8.70 -31.54
N ASP A 311 -2.53 -8.28 -30.76
CA ASP A 311 -3.45 -9.15 -30.02
C ASP A 311 -4.84 -8.50 -29.92
N TYR A 312 -5.77 -9.11 -29.18
CA TYR A 312 -7.13 -8.63 -28.98
C TYR A 312 -7.44 -8.20 -27.53
N SER A 313 -6.44 -7.83 -26.72
CA SER A 313 -6.61 -7.38 -25.34
C SER A 313 -7.37 -8.38 -24.44
N ASP A 314 -7.07 -9.67 -24.61
CA ASP A 314 -7.73 -10.79 -23.94
C ASP A 314 -6.71 -11.82 -23.42
N SER A 315 -7.18 -13.02 -23.06
CA SER A 315 -6.36 -14.13 -22.56
C SER A 315 -5.58 -14.88 -23.66
N HIS A 316 -5.62 -14.42 -24.91
CA HIS A 316 -5.14 -15.16 -26.08
C HIS A 316 -3.97 -14.44 -26.80
N GLU A 317 -3.26 -13.55 -26.09
CA GLU A 317 -2.03 -12.89 -26.58
C GLU A 317 -1.09 -13.86 -27.31
N SER A 318 -0.61 -13.43 -28.49
CA SER A 318 0.34 -14.19 -29.32
C SER A 318 1.43 -13.27 -29.86
N SER A 319 2.69 -13.64 -29.62
CA SER A 319 3.86 -12.87 -30.08
C SER A 319 4.14 -13.00 -31.59
N GLU A 320 3.37 -13.83 -32.31
CA GLU A 320 3.56 -14.05 -33.75
C GLU A 320 3.26 -12.80 -34.60
N TRP A 321 2.31 -11.96 -34.17
CA TRP A 321 1.93 -10.74 -34.90
C TRP A 321 2.72 -9.50 -34.50
N GLU A 322 3.40 -9.50 -33.34
CA GLU A 322 4.13 -8.33 -32.80
C GLU A 322 5.01 -7.64 -33.86
N GLY A 323 5.92 -8.39 -34.50
CA GLY A 323 6.90 -7.80 -35.41
C GLY A 323 6.30 -7.23 -36.69
N PHE A 324 5.30 -7.89 -37.29
CA PHE A 324 4.62 -7.38 -38.47
C PHE A 324 3.76 -6.15 -38.14
N ALA A 325 2.94 -6.24 -37.08
CA ALA A 325 2.13 -5.12 -36.61
C ALA A 325 2.98 -3.89 -36.27
N THR A 326 4.14 -4.10 -35.64
CA THR A 326 5.13 -3.04 -35.40
C THR A 326 5.62 -2.41 -36.71
N MET A 327 5.96 -3.23 -37.72
CA MET A 327 6.44 -2.72 -39.02
C MET A 327 5.37 -1.90 -39.74
N ALA A 328 4.10 -2.33 -39.70
CA ALA A 328 2.97 -1.57 -40.24
C ALA A 328 2.81 -0.20 -39.55
N ALA A 329 2.86 -0.17 -38.22
CA ALA A 329 2.81 1.08 -37.45
C ALA A 329 4.00 2.02 -37.78
N ALA A 330 5.20 1.46 -37.94
CA ALA A 330 6.40 2.21 -38.31
C ALA A 330 6.37 2.72 -39.76
N ALA A 331 5.76 1.96 -40.69
CA ALA A 331 5.49 2.41 -42.05
C ALA A 331 4.51 3.60 -42.05
N TYR A 332 3.37 3.47 -41.36
CA TYR A 332 2.39 4.56 -41.23
C TYR A 332 3.03 5.82 -40.60
N GLY A 333 3.81 5.66 -39.53
CA GLY A 333 4.52 6.75 -38.87
C GLY A 333 5.53 7.46 -39.78
N LYS A 334 6.16 6.74 -40.72
CA LYS A 334 7.04 7.33 -41.74
C LYS A 334 6.24 8.12 -42.78
N ASP A 335 5.19 7.54 -43.33
CA ASP A 335 4.41 8.18 -44.39
C ASP A 335 3.70 9.44 -43.88
N LEU A 336 3.19 9.40 -42.65
CA LEU A 336 2.70 10.59 -41.95
C LEU A 336 3.75 11.71 -41.88
N LEU A 337 5.01 11.39 -41.54
CA LEU A 337 6.10 12.39 -41.55
C LEU A 337 6.40 12.90 -42.97
N CYS A 338 6.31 12.06 -44.00
CA CYS A 338 6.42 12.47 -45.40
C CYS A 338 5.28 13.40 -45.85
N ARG A 339 4.10 13.38 -45.19
CA ARG A 339 3.00 14.33 -45.42
C ARG A 339 3.14 15.66 -44.69
N VAL A 340 3.90 15.73 -43.59
CA VAL A 340 4.13 16.98 -42.83
C VAL A 340 5.20 17.84 -43.53
N PRO A 341 4.89 19.09 -43.97
CA PRO A 341 5.91 20.01 -44.48
C PRO A 341 6.84 20.50 -43.37
N THR A 342 8.14 20.63 -43.63
CA THR A 342 9.13 21.16 -42.66
C THR A 342 8.72 22.52 -42.09
N SER A 343 8.17 23.41 -42.91
CA SER A 343 7.68 24.73 -42.47
C SER A 343 6.49 24.67 -41.50
N ARG A 344 5.71 23.58 -41.46
CA ARG A 344 4.72 23.36 -40.40
C ARG A 344 5.39 22.89 -39.10
N VAL A 345 6.42 22.05 -39.18
CA VAL A 345 7.22 21.65 -38.01
C VAL A 345 7.91 22.86 -37.39
N GLU A 346 8.49 23.74 -38.20
CA GLU A 346 9.17 24.97 -37.76
C GLU A 346 8.22 26.01 -37.14
N ALA A 347 6.92 25.95 -37.45
CA ALA A 347 5.88 26.80 -36.89
C ALA A 347 5.32 26.29 -35.55
N GLU A 348 5.37 24.99 -35.28
CA GLU A 348 4.98 24.41 -33.99
C GLU A 348 5.99 24.79 -32.89
N LYS A 349 5.50 25.06 -31.67
CA LYS A 349 6.35 25.33 -30.50
C LYS A 349 7.30 24.14 -30.24
N LYS A 350 8.51 24.40 -29.73
CA LYS A 350 9.38 23.33 -29.20
C LYS A 350 8.69 22.70 -27.99
N LEU A 351 8.76 21.37 -27.88
CA LEU A 351 8.12 20.68 -26.76
C LEU A 351 8.79 21.01 -25.42
N ALA A 352 10.10 21.30 -25.43
CA ALA A 352 10.83 21.83 -24.28
C ALA A 352 10.28 23.19 -23.80
N ASP A 353 9.94 24.10 -24.73
CA ASP A 353 9.36 25.40 -24.39
C ASP A 353 7.97 25.24 -23.78
N ILE A 354 7.14 24.33 -24.32
CA ILE A 354 5.81 23.99 -23.77
C ILE A 354 5.94 23.45 -22.33
N LEU A 355 6.95 22.60 -22.05
CA LEU A 355 7.24 22.12 -20.70
C LEU A 355 7.82 23.20 -19.76
N SER A 356 8.34 24.31 -20.30
CA SER A 356 8.75 25.48 -19.50
C SER A 356 7.59 26.43 -19.23
N ASP A 357 6.63 26.57 -20.15
CA ASP A 357 5.35 27.25 -19.89
C ASP A 357 4.53 26.49 -18.81
N VAL A 358 4.71 25.17 -18.72
CA VAL A 358 4.09 24.28 -17.70
C VAL A 358 4.94 24.17 -16.41
N HIS A 359 6.08 24.86 -16.28
CA HIS A 359 6.95 24.67 -15.10
C HIS A 359 6.36 25.16 -13.76
N GLU A 360 5.37 26.06 -13.75
CA GLU A 360 4.58 26.36 -12.53
C GLU A 360 3.69 25.17 -12.09
N MET A 361 3.53 24.15 -12.92
CA MET A 361 2.82 22.89 -12.64
C MET A 361 3.75 21.67 -12.45
N VAL A 362 5.07 21.83 -12.55
CA VAL A 362 6.05 20.72 -12.54
C VAL A 362 6.27 20.08 -11.15
N GLY A 363 5.54 20.52 -10.12
CA GLY A 363 5.53 19.87 -8.81
C GLY A 363 5.07 18.40 -8.79
N ILE A 364 4.48 17.88 -9.87
CA ILE A 364 3.80 16.57 -9.90
C ILE A 364 4.67 15.43 -10.50
N ILE A 365 5.61 15.73 -11.40
CA ILE A 365 6.42 14.69 -12.08
C ILE A 365 7.60 14.25 -11.20
N HIS A 366 8.12 15.18 -10.39
CA HIS A 366 9.30 14.94 -9.55
C HIS A 366 9.06 13.91 -8.43
N ASP A 367 7.79 13.59 -8.16
CA ASP A 367 7.38 12.69 -7.09
C ASP A 367 7.65 11.21 -7.41
N ARG A 368 7.32 10.63 -8.58
CA ARG A 368 7.32 9.14 -8.75
C ARG A 368 8.66 8.44 -8.42
N GLU A 369 9.81 8.95 -8.90
CA GLU A 369 11.13 8.36 -8.55
C GLU A 369 11.59 8.73 -7.13
N HIS A 370 11.23 9.93 -6.64
CA HIS A 370 11.53 10.28 -5.26
C HIS A 370 10.62 9.57 -4.25
N ASP A 371 9.40 9.19 -4.59
CA ASP A 371 8.40 8.58 -3.70
C ASP A 371 8.80 7.18 -3.26
N GLN A 372 9.40 6.38 -4.15
CA GLN A 372 9.86 5.03 -3.81
C GLN A 372 10.95 5.08 -2.70
N ASP A 373 11.87 6.03 -2.80
CA ASP A 373 12.92 6.28 -1.81
C ASP A 373 12.39 7.09 -0.60
N ARG A 374 11.46 8.03 -0.82
CA ARG A 374 10.85 8.92 0.19
C ARG A 374 9.94 8.16 1.12
N GLU A 375 9.02 7.35 0.62
CA GLU A 375 8.21 6.46 1.45
C GLU A 375 9.07 5.39 2.11
N THR A 376 10.16 4.94 1.49
CA THR A 376 11.14 4.06 2.17
C THR A 376 11.82 4.78 3.34
N ILE A 377 12.23 6.05 3.19
CA ILE A 377 12.84 6.86 4.25
C ILE A 377 11.81 7.24 5.34
N LEU A 378 10.58 7.61 4.96
CA LEU A 378 9.51 7.94 5.90
C LEU A 378 9.08 6.71 6.71
N LYS A 379 8.93 5.54 6.07
CA LYS A 379 8.71 4.25 6.76
C LYS A 379 9.94 3.83 7.57
N TRP A 380 11.16 4.23 7.20
CA TRP A 380 12.33 3.99 8.04
C TRP A 380 12.37 4.91 9.28
N LEU A 381 11.90 6.16 9.20
CA LEU A 381 11.78 7.07 10.35
C LEU A 381 10.72 6.60 11.37
N ALA A 382 9.59 6.06 10.90
CA ALA A 382 8.59 5.41 11.76
C ALA A 382 8.07 4.12 11.07
N PRO A 383 8.55 2.92 11.46
CA PRO A 383 8.30 1.66 10.74
C PRO A 383 6.95 1.01 11.02
N THR A 384 6.23 1.48 12.01
CA THR A 384 4.96 0.90 12.45
C THR A 384 3.81 1.36 11.57
N GLU A 385 3.24 0.44 10.78
CA GLU A 385 1.88 0.55 10.21
C GLU A 385 0.83 1.01 11.25
N GLY A 386 1.06 0.69 12.54
CA GLY A 386 0.18 1.02 13.66
C GLY A 386 0.22 2.47 14.21
N LEU A 387 1.09 3.36 13.71
CA LEU A 387 1.15 4.78 14.15
C LEU A 387 0.63 5.77 13.09
N LYS A 388 -0.42 5.38 12.35
CA LYS A 388 -1.17 6.26 11.42
C LYS A 388 -2.03 7.28 12.17
N PHE A 389 -1.39 8.20 12.90
CA PHE A 389 -2.09 9.21 13.71
C PHE A 389 -3.06 10.07 12.89
N SER A 390 -2.78 10.35 11.61
CA SER A 390 -3.69 11.12 10.74
C SER A 390 -5.02 10.40 10.48
N SER A 391 -5.05 9.07 10.49
CA SER A 391 -6.30 8.30 10.40
C SER A 391 -7.09 8.40 11.71
N LYS A 392 -6.42 8.33 12.87
CA LYS A 392 -7.04 8.58 14.18
C LYS A 392 -7.56 10.01 14.32
N GLN A 393 -6.86 11.01 13.78
CA GLN A 393 -7.35 12.39 13.71
C GLN A 393 -8.67 12.46 12.91
N ASN A 394 -8.73 11.85 11.73
CA ASN A 394 -9.96 11.79 10.93
C ASN A 394 -11.11 11.06 11.65
N GLU A 395 -10.81 9.99 12.39
CA GLU A 395 -11.77 9.27 13.25
C GLU A 395 -12.31 10.18 14.38
N TYR A 396 -11.42 10.81 15.16
CA TYR A 396 -11.82 11.71 16.24
C TYR A 396 -12.50 13.00 15.75
N VAL A 397 -12.28 13.40 14.49
CA VAL A 397 -13.05 14.47 13.83
C VAL A 397 -14.44 13.98 13.41
N SER A 398 -14.59 12.75 12.90
CA SER A 398 -15.91 12.22 12.51
C SER A 398 -16.80 11.87 13.72
N LEU A 399 -16.21 11.47 14.85
CA LEU A 399 -16.89 11.27 16.12
C LEU A 399 -17.36 12.57 16.81
N ARG A 400 -16.94 13.75 16.31
CA ARG A 400 -17.30 15.05 16.87
C ARG A 400 -18.76 15.40 16.58
N THR A 401 -19.54 15.63 17.64
CA THR A 401 -20.85 16.28 17.49
C THR A 401 -20.66 17.73 17.04
N HIS A 402 -21.30 18.14 15.94
CA HIS A 402 -21.13 19.48 15.39
C HIS A 402 -21.40 20.58 16.45
N ARG A 403 -20.53 21.62 16.46
CA ARG A 403 -20.48 22.74 17.41
C ARG A 403 -20.05 22.44 18.87
N THR A 404 -19.78 21.19 19.25
CA THR A 404 -19.19 20.95 20.59
C THR A 404 -17.69 21.28 20.64
N GLY A 405 -17.18 21.58 21.84
CA GLY A 405 -15.78 21.83 22.16
C GLY A 405 -15.23 23.21 21.77
N GLU A 406 -15.96 24.01 20.99
CA GLU A 406 -15.52 25.34 20.52
C GLU A 406 -15.21 26.34 21.65
N TRP A 407 -15.71 26.11 22.87
CA TRP A 407 -15.45 26.97 24.02
C TRP A 407 -13.95 27.03 24.37
N PHE A 408 -13.22 25.94 24.16
CA PHE A 408 -11.80 25.83 24.53
C PHE A 408 -10.93 26.73 23.65
N LEU A 409 -11.21 26.77 22.34
CA LEU A 409 -10.54 27.63 21.37
C LEU A 409 -10.72 29.14 21.68
N LYS A 410 -11.76 29.47 22.46
CA LYS A 410 -12.12 30.83 22.90
C LYS A 410 -11.52 31.19 24.28
N THR A 411 -10.76 30.28 24.92
CA THR A 411 -10.12 30.56 26.22
C THR A 411 -8.92 31.50 26.09
N PRO A 412 -8.69 32.43 27.04
CA PRO A 412 -7.49 33.27 27.09
C PRO A 412 -6.18 32.46 27.08
N GLU A 413 -6.16 31.31 27.74
CA GLU A 413 -5.01 30.41 27.84
C GLU A 413 -4.64 29.81 26.49
N PHE A 414 -5.63 29.26 25.76
CA PHE A 414 -5.43 28.77 24.40
C PHE A 414 -5.03 29.89 23.44
N GLN A 415 -5.72 31.04 23.49
CA GLN A 415 -5.40 32.19 22.63
C GLN A 415 -4.00 32.76 22.92
N THR A 416 -3.54 32.73 24.17
CA THR A 416 -2.18 33.17 24.54
C THR A 416 -1.14 32.20 23.97
N TRP A 417 -1.33 30.90 24.14
CA TRP A 417 -0.48 29.86 23.56
C TRP A 417 -0.45 29.92 22.03
N MET A 418 -1.63 30.03 21.40
CA MET A 418 -1.78 30.11 19.95
C MET A 418 -1.21 31.40 19.34
N ARG A 419 -0.99 32.47 20.12
CA ARG A 419 -0.40 33.74 19.62
C ARG A 419 1.09 33.94 19.92
N ASN A 420 1.65 33.21 20.90
CA ASN A 420 3.06 33.36 21.30
C ASN A 420 3.90 32.16 20.84
N ASP A 421 5.15 32.40 20.46
CA ASP A 421 6.12 31.34 20.19
C ASP A 421 6.70 30.78 21.49
N ASN A 422 7.21 29.55 21.40
CA ASN A 422 7.91 28.82 22.47
C ASN A 422 7.12 28.76 23.78
N ARG A 423 5.81 28.49 23.67
CA ARG A 423 4.93 28.25 24.80
C ARG A 423 4.48 26.81 24.87
N THR A 424 4.31 26.34 26.10
CA THR A 424 3.74 25.02 26.38
C THR A 424 2.38 25.20 27.04
N LEU A 425 1.37 24.51 26.51
CA LEU A 425 0.01 24.45 27.04
C LEU A 425 -0.28 23.02 27.51
N PHE A 426 -0.38 22.86 28.82
CA PHE A 426 -0.69 21.59 29.46
C PHE A 426 -2.17 21.53 29.84
N CYS A 427 -2.81 20.43 29.44
CA CYS A 427 -4.26 20.26 29.48
C CYS A 427 -4.63 19.04 30.34
N PRO A 428 -4.60 19.17 31.68
CA PRO A 428 -5.08 18.13 32.57
C PRO A 428 -6.60 17.96 32.40
N GLY A 429 -7.11 16.81 32.80
CA GLY A 429 -8.56 16.60 32.93
C GLY A 429 -8.90 15.17 33.34
N ILE A 430 -10.08 14.99 33.93
CA ILE A 430 -10.55 13.69 34.43
C ILE A 430 -10.71 12.63 33.30
N PRO A 431 -10.74 11.32 33.62
CA PRO A 431 -11.10 10.29 32.65
C PRO A 431 -12.47 10.60 32.02
N GLY A 432 -12.62 10.43 30.71
CA GLY A 432 -13.91 10.62 30.03
C GLY A 432 -14.36 12.07 29.82
N ALA A 433 -13.56 13.08 30.20
CA ALA A 433 -13.88 14.50 29.98
C ALA A 433 -13.87 14.97 28.50
N GLY A 434 -13.40 14.12 27.58
CA GLY A 434 -13.28 14.43 26.15
C GLY A 434 -11.91 14.97 25.71
N LYS A 435 -10.82 14.72 26.45
CA LYS A 435 -9.46 15.19 26.13
C LYS A 435 -9.05 14.91 24.67
N THR A 436 -9.19 13.67 24.21
CA THR A 436 -8.84 13.25 22.83
C THR A 436 -9.64 13.98 21.75
N LEU A 437 -10.93 14.23 22.00
CA LEU A 437 -11.79 15.04 21.11
C LEU A 437 -11.41 16.53 21.16
N MET A 438 -10.92 17.03 22.30
CA MET A 438 -10.41 18.39 22.38
C MET A 438 -9.08 18.52 21.61
N THR A 439 -8.23 17.49 21.68
CA THR A 439 -6.99 17.42 20.90
C THR A 439 -7.27 17.39 19.40
N SER A 440 -8.24 16.62 18.92
CA SER A 440 -8.62 16.62 17.50
C SER A 440 -9.18 17.96 17.04
N ILE A 441 -9.96 18.64 17.89
CA ILE A 441 -10.45 20.02 17.66
C ILE A 441 -9.31 21.05 17.62
N VAL A 442 -8.28 20.90 18.46
CA VAL A 442 -7.10 21.78 18.44
C VAL A 442 -6.29 21.58 17.15
N VAL A 443 -6.05 20.34 16.73
CA VAL A 443 -5.37 20.05 15.45
C VAL A 443 -6.17 20.59 14.27
N ASP A 444 -7.47 20.28 14.20
CA ASP A 444 -8.40 20.76 13.16
C ASP A 444 -8.48 22.29 13.08
N HIS A 445 -8.37 22.99 14.23
CA HIS A 445 -8.32 24.45 14.26
C HIS A 445 -6.98 25.02 13.80
N LEU A 446 -5.85 24.43 14.23
CA LEU A 446 -4.52 24.89 13.83
C LEU A 446 -4.28 24.69 12.32
N GLU A 447 -4.65 23.54 11.77
CA GLU A 447 -4.53 23.25 10.33
C GLU A 447 -5.46 24.12 9.45
N LYS A 448 -6.48 24.78 10.04
CA LYS A 448 -7.36 25.75 9.36
C LYS A 448 -7.03 27.22 9.66
N HIS A 449 -6.10 27.50 10.57
CA HIS A 449 -5.73 28.86 10.98
C HIS A 449 -4.32 29.26 10.54
N PHE A 450 -3.47 28.30 10.19
CA PHE A 450 -2.09 28.55 9.75
C PHE A 450 -1.73 27.73 8.51
N ASP A 451 -1.82 28.34 7.32
CA ASP A 451 -1.45 27.67 6.06
C ASP A 451 0.04 27.26 6.02
N ASN A 452 0.90 28.03 6.69
CA ASN A 452 2.37 27.89 6.68
C ASN A 452 2.98 27.40 8.01
N ALA A 453 2.18 26.84 8.93
CA ALA A 453 2.72 26.27 10.19
C ALA A 453 3.00 24.77 10.08
N ASN A 454 4.14 24.35 10.62
CA ASN A 454 4.44 22.92 10.76
C ASN A 454 3.63 22.35 11.94
N ILE A 455 2.76 21.37 11.68
CA ILE A 455 1.90 20.77 12.70
C ILE A 455 2.12 19.25 12.69
N ALA A 456 2.45 18.69 13.85
CA ALA A 456 2.61 17.26 14.08
C ALA A 456 1.91 16.83 15.38
N TYR A 457 1.29 15.65 15.39
CA TYR A 457 0.48 15.17 16.50
C TYR A 457 0.69 13.68 16.81
N VAL A 458 0.55 13.34 18.09
CA VAL A 458 0.78 11.99 18.64
C VAL A 458 -0.37 11.64 19.58
N TYR A 459 -0.94 10.45 19.43
CA TYR A 459 -1.94 9.92 20.36
C TYR A 459 -1.30 8.77 21.16
N CYS A 460 -0.96 9.01 22.44
CA CYS A 460 -0.60 7.91 23.35
C CYS A 460 -1.80 6.95 23.48
N SER A 461 -1.52 5.66 23.65
CA SER A 461 -2.55 4.63 23.77
C SER A 461 -1.96 3.39 24.44
N PHE A 462 -2.61 2.92 25.50
CA PHE A 462 -2.07 1.84 26.33
C PHE A 462 -2.00 0.48 25.60
N GLY A 463 -0.78 -0.08 25.46
CA GLY A 463 -0.58 -1.48 25.04
C GLY A 463 0.12 -1.69 23.69
N LEU A 464 0.52 -0.62 22.99
CA LEU A 464 1.39 -0.71 21.81
C LEU A 464 2.84 -0.97 22.26
N GLN A 465 3.40 -2.13 21.88
CA GLN A 465 4.73 -2.57 22.34
C GLN A 465 5.90 -1.70 21.83
N ASP A 466 5.71 -0.96 20.73
CA ASP A 466 6.74 -0.14 20.07
C ASP A 466 6.91 1.29 20.63
N GLN A 467 6.27 1.63 21.77
CA GLN A 467 6.28 2.99 22.36
C GLN A 467 7.62 3.37 23.03
N THR A 468 8.65 3.49 22.20
CA THR A 468 9.98 4.01 22.52
C THR A 468 10.03 5.53 22.32
N PRO A 469 10.94 6.26 23.02
CA PRO A 469 11.08 7.70 22.79
C PRO A 469 11.63 7.99 21.39
N GLU A 470 12.44 7.08 20.83
CA GLU A 470 12.82 7.04 19.41
C GLU A 470 11.59 6.95 18.50
N GLY A 471 10.64 6.04 18.76
CA GLY A 471 9.43 5.85 17.96
C GLY A 471 8.53 7.08 17.92
N PHE A 472 8.32 7.73 19.08
CA PHE A 472 7.57 8.99 19.13
C PHE A 472 8.27 10.12 18.38
N LEU A 473 9.57 10.32 18.59
CA LEU A 473 10.32 11.37 17.92
C LEU A 473 10.45 11.11 16.41
N GLY A 474 10.61 9.85 16.00
CA GLY A 474 10.59 9.39 14.61
C GLY A 474 9.25 9.61 13.91
N SER A 475 8.12 9.41 14.60
CA SER A 475 6.79 9.72 14.06
C SER A 475 6.55 11.23 13.92
N VAL A 476 6.97 12.04 14.90
CA VAL A 476 6.95 13.51 14.80
C VAL A 476 7.78 13.98 13.60
N LEU A 477 9.01 13.46 13.45
CA LEU A 477 9.88 13.74 12.31
C LEU A 477 9.24 13.32 10.99
N GLN A 478 8.64 12.11 10.91
CA GLN A 478 7.95 11.64 9.71
C GLN A 478 6.83 12.61 9.28
N GLN A 479 6.03 13.12 10.23
CA GLN A 479 4.95 14.07 9.93
C GLN A 479 5.47 15.42 9.42
N LEU A 480 6.47 15.99 10.10
CA LEU A 480 7.08 17.27 9.72
C LEU A 480 7.77 17.17 8.35
N VAL A 481 8.50 16.09 8.12
CA VAL A 481 9.26 15.84 6.88
C VAL A 481 8.34 15.43 5.71
N ARG A 482 7.21 14.74 5.96
CA ARG A 482 6.24 14.40 4.90
C ARG A 482 5.61 15.64 4.24
N LYS A 483 5.50 16.77 4.94
CA LYS A 483 5.06 18.05 4.36
C LYS A 483 6.17 18.80 3.58
N GLN A 484 7.42 18.32 3.59
CA GLN A 484 8.55 18.93 2.89
C GLN A 484 8.93 18.13 1.64
N SER A 485 8.85 18.74 0.45
CA SER A 485 9.41 18.19 -0.80
C SER A 485 10.35 19.22 -1.45
N PRO A 486 11.59 18.86 -1.83
CA PRO A 486 12.23 17.55 -1.63
C PRO A 486 12.56 17.24 -0.16
N LEU A 487 12.86 15.97 0.14
CA LEU A 487 13.32 15.56 1.48
C LEU A 487 14.61 16.27 1.91
N PRO A 488 14.72 16.80 3.15
CA PRO A 488 15.93 17.46 3.64
C PRO A 488 17.16 16.54 3.59
N LYS A 489 18.29 17.09 3.14
CA LYS A 489 19.54 16.32 2.98
C LYS A 489 19.97 15.62 4.27
N ILE A 490 19.85 16.27 5.43
CA ILE A 490 20.21 15.68 6.73
C ILE A 490 19.41 14.39 7.06
N VAL A 491 18.18 14.26 6.56
CA VAL A 491 17.36 13.04 6.71
C VAL A 491 17.88 11.93 5.79
N LYS A 492 18.22 12.26 4.53
CA LYS A 492 18.85 11.32 3.59
C LYS A 492 20.21 10.85 4.12
N ASP A 493 21.03 11.76 4.62
CA ASP A 493 22.36 11.49 5.20
C ASP A 493 22.27 10.68 6.51
N LEU A 494 21.18 10.77 7.27
CA LEU A 494 20.92 9.88 8.41
C LEU A 494 20.50 8.48 7.94
N TYR A 495 19.58 8.37 6.98
CA TYR A 495 19.14 7.09 6.43
C TYR A 495 20.32 6.28 5.85
N SER A 496 21.15 6.88 4.99
CA SER A 496 22.27 6.19 4.35
C SER A 496 23.29 5.65 5.36
N ARG A 497 23.55 6.35 6.48
CA ARG A 497 24.45 5.87 7.56
C ARG A 497 23.93 4.63 8.31
N HIS A 498 22.64 4.36 8.24
CA HIS A 498 21.96 3.28 8.95
C HIS A 498 21.51 2.13 8.04
N LYS A 499 21.24 2.41 6.75
CA LYS A 499 20.79 1.45 5.72
C LYS A 499 21.66 0.20 5.68
N ASP A 500 22.97 0.36 5.49
CA ASP A 500 23.92 -0.75 5.30
C ASP A 500 24.20 -1.55 6.58
N LYS A 501 23.68 -1.09 7.73
CA LYS A 501 23.91 -1.66 9.06
C LYS A 501 22.64 -2.22 9.71
N SER A 502 21.51 -2.22 8.99
CA SER A 502 20.19 -2.66 9.50
C SER A 502 19.81 -2.08 10.87
N SER A 503 20.25 -0.85 11.15
CA SER A 503 20.21 -0.24 12.49
C SER A 503 19.26 0.95 12.56
N ARG A 504 18.84 1.33 13.77
CA ARG A 504 17.96 2.47 14.02
C ARG A 504 18.74 3.66 14.59
N PRO A 505 18.31 4.91 14.33
CA PRO A 505 18.88 6.10 14.93
C PRO A 505 18.40 6.24 16.38
N GLY A 506 19.32 6.43 17.33
CA GLY A 506 18.96 6.70 18.72
C GLY A 506 18.43 8.12 18.95
N LEU A 507 17.76 8.35 20.08
CA LEU A 507 17.07 9.60 20.43
C LEU A 507 17.88 10.88 20.16
N LYS A 508 19.19 10.87 20.42
CA LYS A 508 20.09 12.02 20.19
C LYS A 508 20.18 12.41 18.71
N ALA A 509 20.31 11.44 17.80
CA ALA A 509 20.43 11.70 16.37
C ALA A 509 19.11 12.18 15.78
N LEU A 510 17.98 11.64 16.25
CA LEU A 510 16.64 12.12 15.90
C LEU A 510 16.42 13.56 16.40
N LEU A 511 16.87 13.90 17.61
CA LEU A 511 16.80 15.26 18.15
C LEU A 511 17.71 16.23 17.37
N GLU A 512 18.91 15.81 16.95
CA GLU A 512 19.78 16.60 16.07
C GLU A 512 19.11 16.91 14.73
N VAL A 513 18.42 15.95 14.12
CA VAL A 513 17.60 16.18 12.91
C VAL A 513 16.44 17.13 13.21
N LEU A 514 15.68 16.94 14.29
CA LEU A 514 14.52 17.79 14.61
C LEU A 514 14.90 19.27 14.71
N ASN A 515 16.02 19.56 15.39
CA ASN A 515 16.54 20.93 15.51
C ASN A 515 17.03 21.52 14.17
N SER A 516 17.34 20.68 13.18
CA SER A 516 17.82 21.11 11.85
C SER A 516 16.72 21.22 10.79
N ILE A 517 15.57 20.55 10.97
CA ILE A 517 14.46 20.59 10.00
C ILE A 517 13.37 21.61 10.33
N ILE A 518 13.39 22.18 11.54
CA ILE A 518 12.50 23.28 11.94
C ILE A 518 13.22 24.60 11.59
N PRO A 519 12.74 25.36 10.58
CA PRO A 519 13.34 26.65 10.25
C PRO A 519 13.20 27.64 11.40
N SER A 520 14.22 28.50 11.59
CA SER A 520 14.23 29.49 12.68
C SER A 520 13.08 30.50 12.60
N ASP A 521 12.47 30.68 11.42
CA ASP A 521 11.35 31.60 11.19
C ASP A 521 9.98 30.92 11.08
N SER A 522 9.94 29.61 10.83
CA SER A 522 8.69 28.86 10.64
C SER A 522 8.15 28.31 11.96
N ARG A 523 6.91 28.67 12.27
CA ARG A 523 6.25 28.25 13.49
C ARG A 523 5.89 26.77 13.47
N THR A 524 6.20 26.08 14.56
CA THR A 524 5.98 24.63 14.70
C THR A 524 5.15 24.31 15.93
N PHE A 525 4.13 23.48 15.76
CA PHE A 525 3.28 22.96 16.83
C PHE A 525 3.45 21.44 16.96
N ILE A 526 3.73 20.97 18.17
CA ILE A 526 3.72 19.55 18.51
C ILE A 526 2.61 19.31 19.54
N ILE A 527 1.70 18.38 19.23
CA ILE A 527 0.50 18.08 20.00
C ILE A 527 0.55 16.62 20.47
N VAL A 528 0.35 16.36 21.77
CA VAL A 528 0.37 15.01 22.34
C VAL A 528 -0.87 14.75 23.18
N ASP A 529 -1.68 13.76 22.79
CA ASP A 529 -2.83 13.32 23.58
C ASP A 529 -2.47 12.19 24.56
N ALA A 530 -3.17 12.15 25.69
CA ALA A 530 -3.13 11.07 26.68
C ALA A 530 -1.72 10.72 27.18
N LEU A 531 -0.88 11.74 27.43
CA LEU A 531 0.53 11.61 27.80
C LEU A 531 0.80 10.68 29.01
N ASP A 532 -0.19 10.46 29.87
CA ASP A 532 -0.13 9.49 30.96
C ASP A 532 -0.17 8.01 30.51
N GLU A 533 -0.79 7.69 29.37
CA GLU A 533 -0.88 6.32 28.83
C GLU A 533 0.40 5.84 28.15
N CYS A 534 1.28 6.77 27.74
CA CYS A 534 2.61 6.44 27.26
C CYS A 534 3.45 5.81 28.39
N GLN A 535 3.74 4.51 28.26
CA GLN A 535 4.36 3.70 29.31
C GLN A 535 5.72 4.25 29.77
N ASN A 536 5.92 4.44 31.08
CA ASN A 536 7.17 4.99 31.62
C ASN A 536 8.17 3.94 32.13
N HIS A 537 8.03 2.68 31.70
CA HIS A 537 9.11 1.70 31.81
C HIS A 537 10.37 2.28 31.12
N ASN A 538 11.54 2.07 31.72
CA ASN A 538 12.83 2.63 31.27
C ASN A 538 12.85 4.15 31.01
N ARG A 539 11.99 4.94 31.70
CA ARG A 539 11.91 6.42 31.56
C ARG A 539 11.59 6.92 30.15
N CYS A 540 10.87 6.15 29.32
CA CYS A 540 10.49 6.54 27.96
C CYS A 540 9.85 7.94 27.90
N ARG A 541 8.75 8.15 28.64
CA ARG A 541 7.98 9.42 28.67
C ARG A 541 8.85 10.60 29.12
N ASP A 542 9.63 10.41 30.17
CA ASP A 542 10.56 11.42 30.69
C ASP A 542 11.66 11.80 29.70
N SER A 543 12.13 10.84 28.89
CA SER A 543 13.18 11.06 27.88
C SER A 543 12.62 11.79 26.66
N PHE A 544 11.44 11.40 26.18
CA PHE A 544 10.74 12.10 25.09
C PHE A 544 10.42 13.56 25.45
N LEU A 545 9.83 13.82 26.62
CA LEU A 545 9.54 15.19 27.07
C LEU A 545 10.83 16.04 27.18
N SER A 546 11.91 15.47 27.69
CA SER A 546 13.20 16.17 27.80
C SER A 546 13.80 16.50 26.43
N ALA A 547 13.57 15.66 25.41
CA ALA A 547 13.96 15.94 24.03
C ALA A 547 13.12 17.08 23.40
N ILE A 548 11.80 17.08 23.58
CA ILE A 548 10.91 18.15 23.09
C ILE A 548 11.25 19.50 23.73
N PHE A 549 11.43 19.57 25.04
CA PHE A 549 11.82 20.82 25.71
C PHE A 549 13.23 21.29 25.29
N ALA A 550 14.18 20.37 25.04
CA ALA A 550 15.49 20.73 24.50
C ALA A 550 15.44 21.29 23.07
N ALA A 551 14.45 20.89 22.25
CA ALA A 551 14.19 21.49 20.94
C ALA A 551 13.49 22.86 21.05
N GLN A 552 12.56 23.02 21.99
CA GLN A 552 11.85 24.29 22.26
C GLN A 552 12.79 25.45 22.66
N VAL A 553 13.94 25.16 23.26
CA VAL A 553 14.97 26.17 23.57
C VAL A 553 15.71 26.68 22.31
N LYS A 554 15.69 25.93 21.20
CA LYS A 554 16.50 26.19 19.99
C LYS A 554 15.70 26.57 18.74
N THR A 555 14.39 26.37 18.74
CA THR A 555 13.51 26.46 17.57
C THR A 555 12.24 27.25 17.90
N ARG A 556 11.40 27.62 16.91
CA ARG A 556 10.06 28.23 17.15
C ARG A 556 8.99 27.14 17.35
N LEU A 557 9.08 26.40 18.45
CA LEU A 557 8.29 25.21 18.76
C LEU A 557 7.37 25.46 19.97
N SER A 558 6.05 25.52 19.73
CA SER A 558 5.04 25.52 20.78
C SER A 558 4.48 24.10 21.00
N PHE A 559 4.32 23.70 22.27
CA PHE A 559 3.96 22.34 22.66
C PHE A 559 2.57 22.30 23.32
N PHE A 560 1.78 21.29 23.00
CA PHE A 560 0.49 21.00 23.61
C PHE A 560 0.47 19.57 24.13
N ALA A 561 0.03 19.34 25.36
CA ALA A 561 -0.09 18.01 25.92
C ALA A 561 -1.36 17.84 26.76
N THR A 562 -2.13 16.77 26.51
CA THR A 562 -3.22 16.36 27.42
C THR A 562 -2.79 15.21 28.32
N SER A 563 -3.35 15.15 29.53
CA SER A 563 -3.03 14.10 30.51
C SER A 563 -4.17 13.92 31.52
N ARG A 564 -4.28 12.75 32.12
CA ARG A 564 -4.89 12.60 33.46
C ARG A 564 -3.92 13.15 34.52
N PRO A 565 -4.43 13.62 35.68
CA PRO A 565 -3.58 14.06 36.79
C PRO A 565 -2.95 12.85 37.50
N GLN A 566 -1.83 12.36 36.95
CA GLN A 566 -1.19 11.10 37.35
C GLN A 566 0.36 11.18 37.32
N GLY A 567 0.92 12.25 37.89
CA GLY A 567 2.36 12.38 38.14
C GLY A 567 3.20 12.84 36.94
N VAL A 568 2.59 13.55 35.99
CA VAL A 568 3.27 14.19 34.85
C VAL A 568 3.40 15.71 35.06
N GLU A 569 2.51 16.29 35.88
CA GLU A 569 2.35 17.72 36.17
C GLU A 569 3.64 18.39 36.67
N ALA A 570 4.52 17.63 37.34
CA ALA A 570 5.82 18.10 37.80
C ALA A 570 6.74 18.62 36.67
N ARG A 571 6.56 18.14 35.43
CA ARG A 571 7.27 18.61 34.23
C ARG A 571 6.67 19.89 33.63
N PHE A 572 5.47 20.29 34.03
CA PHE A 572 4.70 21.38 33.42
C PHE A 572 4.49 22.59 34.35
N ARG A 573 5.23 22.69 35.47
CA ARG A 573 5.06 23.75 36.49
C ARG A 573 5.19 25.18 35.99
N GLU A 574 5.93 25.40 34.91
CA GLU A 574 6.16 26.72 34.28
C GLU A 574 5.36 26.90 32.98
N SER A 575 4.46 25.95 32.66
CA SER A 575 3.63 25.99 31.45
C SER A 575 2.32 26.74 31.69
N ILE A 576 1.67 27.14 30.60
CA ILE A 576 0.26 27.56 30.64
C ILE A 576 -0.56 26.30 30.93
N VAL A 577 -1.49 26.35 31.88
CA VAL A 577 -2.34 25.20 32.25
C VAL A 577 -3.80 25.53 32.00
N ARG A 578 -4.53 24.67 31.29
CA ARG A 578 -5.98 24.80 31.06
C ARG A 578 -6.67 23.46 31.20
N GLU A 579 -7.47 23.29 32.25
CA GLU A 579 -8.21 22.04 32.45
C GLU A 579 -9.29 21.81 31.36
N ILE A 580 -9.34 20.58 30.85
CA ILE A 580 -10.38 20.10 29.93
C ILE A 580 -11.48 19.42 30.75
N VAL A 581 -12.63 20.08 30.82
CA VAL A 581 -13.87 19.59 31.44
C VAL A 581 -15.03 19.65 30.45
N SER A 582 -15.97 18.72 30.51
CA SER A 582 -17.14 18.72 29.63
C SER A 582 -18.15 19.78 30.05
N THR A 583 -18.47 20.74 29.18
CA THR A 583 -19.39 21.82 29.56
C THR A 583 -20.86 21.37 29.53
N LYS A 584 -21.69 21.98 30.39
CA LYS A 584 -23.15 21.79 30.38
C LYS A 584 -23.79 22.18 29.03
N HIS A 585 -23.11 23.02 28.24
CA HIS A 585 -23.56 23.41 26.89
C HIS A 585 -23.29 22.30 25.86
N ASP A 586 -22.06 21.75 25.81
CA ASP A 586 -21.70 20.63 24.92
C ASP A 586 -22.58 19.41 25.20
N LEU A 587 -22.77 19.08 26.48
CA LEU A 587 -23.65 18.00 26.93
C LEU A 587 -25.10 18.23 26.46
N LYS A 588 -25.63 19.45 26.57
CA LYS A 588 -26.98 19.77 26.10
C LYS A 588 -27.12 19.54 24.59
N ILE A 589 -26.15 19.98 23.78
CA ILE A 589 -26.15 19.78 22.31
C ILE A 589 -26.14 18.28 21.98
N TYR A 590 -25.25 17.51 22.63
CA TYR A 590 -25.17 16.06 22.44
C TYR A 590 -26.48 15.34 22.78
N LEU A 591 -27.05 15.65 23.94
CA LEU A 591 -28.30 15.04 24.42
C LEU A 591 -29.50 15.44 23.55
N ASP A 592 -29.57 16.68 23.06
CA ASP A 592 -30.62 17.09 22.11
C ASP A 592 -30.57 16.29 20.80
N ASN A 593 -29.37 16.13 20.21
CA ASN A 593 -29.18 15.35 18.99
C ASN A 593 -29.49 13.86 19.21
N ARG A 594 -29.07 13.28 20.35
CA ARG A 594 -29.35 11.87 20.68
C ARG A 594 -30.83 11.59 20.97
N ILE A 595 -31.49 12.45 21.76
CA ILE A 595 -32.91 12.28 22.07
C ILE A 595 -33.76 12.42 20.80
N SER A 596 -33.52 13.44 19.95
CA SER A 596 -34.24 13.56 18.68
C SER A 596 -33.82 12.61 17.56
N SER A 597 -32.83 11.73 17.81
CA SER A 597 -32.62 10.52 17.02
C SER A 597 -33.42 9.33 17.57
N TRP A 598 -33.55 9.22 18.90
CA TRP A 598 -34.35 8.20 19.59
C TRP A 598 -35.85 8.33 19.28
N GLU A 599 -36.39 9.55 19.45
CA GLU A 599 -37.79 9.93 19.16
C GLU A 599 -38.22 9.47 17.75
N LYS A 600 -37.35 9.67 16.74
CA LYS A 600 -37.61 9.34 15.33
C LYS A 600 -37.66 7.85 15.02
N VAL A 601 -36.94 7.02 15.77
CA VAL A 601 -36.79 5.58 15.45
C VAL A 601 -37.81 4.73 16.21
N HIS A 602 -38.18 5.12 17.43
CA HIS A 602 -39.03 4.30 18.30
C HIS A 602 -40.48 4.82 18.41
N GLY A 603 -40.79 5.99 17.82
CA GLY A 603 -42.12 6.59 17.84
C GLY A 603 -42.63 6.94 19.25
N THR A 604 -41.78 6.83 20.27
CA THR A 604 -42.14 6.95 21.68
C THR A 604 -42.26 8.41 22.05
N ASP A 605 -43.45 8.83 22.50
CA ASP A 605 -43.66 10.20 22.92
C ASP A 605 -42.99 10.50 24.28
N LEU A 606 -41.80 11.07 24.20
CA LEU A 606 -40.98 11.53 25.33
C LEU A 606 -41.45 12.88 25.87
N ASP A 607 -42.65 13.36 25.53
CA ASP A 607 -43.15 14.63 26.05
C ASP A 607 -43.22 14.64 27.59
N GLY A 608 -42.85 15.79 28.15
CA GLY A 608 -42.50 15.99 29.56
C GLY A 608 -41.19 15.34 30.04
N LEU A 609 -40.73 14.24 29.43
CA LEU A 609 -39.54 13.48 29.89
C LEU A 609 -38.22 14.07 29.41
N ARG A 610 -38.18 14.63 28.19
CA ARG A 610 -36.97 15.15 27.53
C ARG A 610 -36.19 16.17 28.37
N THR A 611 -36.88 17.02 29.12
CA THR A 611 -36.25 18.01 30.01
C THR A 611 -35.63 17.34 31.24
N THR A 612 -36.32 16.35 31.82
CA THR A 612 -35.86 15.57 32.98
C THR A 612 -34.60 14.76 32.65
N ILE A 613 -34.62 14.02 31.53
CA ILE A 613 -33.47 13.25 31.02
C ILE A 613 -32.24 14.16 30.90
N LYS A 614 -32.36 15.31 30.21
CA LYS A 614 -31.25 16.26 30.08
C LYS A 614 -30.74 16.77 31.42
N THR A 615 -31.65 17.14 32.32
CA THR A 615 -31.30 17.81 33.58
C THR A 615 -30.56 16.86 34.53
N GLU A 616 -31.04 15.63 34.67
CA GLU A 616 -30.38 14.62 35.51
C GLU A 616 -29.06 14.16 34.90
N ILE A 617 -28.98 13.91 33.58
CA ILE A 617 -27.71 13.51 32.94
C ILE A 617 -26.66 14.62 33.04
N ILE A 618 -27.01 15.88 32.76
CA ILE A 618 -26.07 17.01 32.87
C ILE A 618 -25.61 17.21 34.33
N THR A 619 -26.45 16.88 35.31
CA THR A 619 -26.12 16.99 36.75
C THR A 619 -25.27 15.82 37.24
N ALA A 620 -25.52 14.60 36.78
CA ALA A 620 -24.75 13.41 37.15
C ALA A 620 -23.41 13.27 36.38
N ALA A 621 -23.34 13.80 35.14
CA ALA A 621 -22.13 13.77 34.32
C ALA A 621 -21.00 14.67 34.86
N ASP A 622 -21.34 15.84 35.41
CA ASP A 622 -20.44 16.66 36.25
C ASP A 622 -19.01 16.83 35.70
N GLY A 623 -18.91 17.30 34.44
CA GLY A 623 -17.63 17.49 33.75
C GLY A 623 -17.10 16.27 32.97
N MET A 624 -17.80 15.14 32.99
CA MET A 624 -17.43 13.89 32.31
C MET A 624 -18.38 13.50 31.18
N PHE A 625 -17.99 13.77 29.93
CA PHE A 625 -18.76 13.44 28.73
C PHE A 625 -19.11 11.95 28.61
N LEU A 626 -18.15 11.06 28.92
CA LEU A 626 -18.34 9.61 28.76
C LEU A 626 -19.49 9.06 29.61
N PHE A 627 -19.74 9.62 30.80
CA PHE A 627 -20.90 9.23 31.60
C PHE A 627 -22.21 9.48 30.84
N ALA A 628 -22.36 10.66 30.24
CA ALA A 628 -23.56 11.00 29.45
C ALA A 628 -23.73 10.14 28.19
N VAL A 629 -22.65 9.57 27.63
CA VAL A 629 -22.72 8.60 26.54
C VAL A 629 -23.20 7.23 27.04
N LEU A 630 -22.56 6.70 28.09
CA LEU A 630 -22.91 5.39 28.68
C LEU A 630 -24.34 5.38 29.23
N ASP A 631 -24.74 6.47 29.88
CA ASP A 631 -26.04 6.59 30.54
C ASP A 631 -27.19 6.80 29.54
N MET A 632 -26.97 7.57 28.46
CA MET A 632 -27.92 7.57 27.33
C MET A 632 -28.05 6.18 26.71
N ASN A 633 -26.94 5.48 26.48
CA ASN A 633 -26.96 4.11 25.97
C ASN A 633 -27.61 3.11 26.96
N ALA A 634 -27.76 3.46 28.26
CA ALA A 634 -28.51 2.68 29.23
C ALA A 634 -30.02 2.96 29.12
N LEU A 635 -30.42 4.24 29.15
CA LEU A 635 -31.82 4.66 29.01
C LEU A 635 -32.45 4.26 27.67
N GLN A 636 -31.67 4.28 26.58
CA GLN A 636 -32.11 3.81 25.26
C GLN A 636 -32.36 2.29 25.17
N SER A 637 -32.00 1.51 26.21
CA SER A 637 -32.30 0.07 26.30
C SER A 637 -33.44 -0.27 27.26
N LEU A 638 -34.27 0.72 27.62
CA LEU A 638 -35.46 0.57 28.45
C LEU A 638 -36.71 0.80 27.59
N GLU A 639 -37.72 -0.07 27.72
CA GLU A 639 -38.88 -0.07 26.82
C GLU A 639 -40.00 0.86 27.31
N THR A 640 -40.11 1.08 28.63
CA THR A 640 -41.24 1.83 29.22
C THR A 640 -40.87 3.19 29.81
N LYS A 641 -41.85 4.11 29.77
CA LYS A 641 -41.79 5.44 30.41
C LYS A 641 -41.59 5.37 31.94
N GLY A 642 -41.94 4.24 32.57
CA GLY A 642 -41.72 3.97 33.99
C GLY A 642 -40.26 3.62 34.29
N GLU A 643 -39.71 2.60 33.61
CA GLU A 643 -38.31 2.20 33.77
C GLU A 643 -37.33 3.36 33.54
N ILE A 644 -37.60 4.20 32.53
CA ILE A 644 -36.80 5.41 32.27
C ILE A 644 -36.84 6.37 33.47
N GLN A 645 -38.00 6.56 34.11
CA GLN A 645 -38.10 7.43 35.30
C GLN A 645 -37.41 6.83 36.52
N ASP A 646 -37.54 5.53 36.76
CA ASP A 646 -36.93 4.89 37.92
C ASP A 646 -35.41 4.74 37.76
N ALA A 647 -34.94 4.48 36.54
CA ALA A 647 -33.52 4.54 36.19
C ALA A 647 -32.95 5.95 36.44
N LEU A 648 -33.65 7.03 36.08
CA LEU A 648 -33.24 8.42 36.35
C LEU A 648 -33.26 8.77 37.85
N ARG A 649 -34.20 8.20 38.63
CA ARG A 649 -34.35 8.44 40.08
C ARG A 649 -33.36 7.70 40.96
N ASN A 650 -32.66 6.70 40.43
CA ASN A 650 -31.68 5.90 41.17
C ASN A 650 -30.62 6.81 41.86
N PRO A 651 -30.53 6.81 43.21
CA PRO A 651 -29.64 7.72 43.94
C PRO A 651 -28.14 7.42 43.73
N TYR A 652 -27.78 6.16 43.48
CA TYR A 652 -26.38 5.73 43.37
C TYR A 652 -25.65 6.36 42.17
N ARG A 653 -26.41 6.79 41.15
CA ARG A 653 -25.96 7.57 39.98
C ARG A 653 -25.01 8.69 40.33
N ARG A 654 -25.18 9.32 41.50
CA ARG A 654 -24.46 10.54 41.88
C ARG A 654 -23.14 10.26 42.61
N GLU A 655 -22.98 9.08 43.21
CA GLU A 655 -21.84 8.74 44.09
C GLU A 655 -20.77 7.87 43.41
N ASN A 656 -21.15 6.91 42.56
CA ASN A 656 -20.21 6.01 41.88
C ASN A 656 -20.35 5.93 40.35
N ARG A 657 -20.97 6.96 39.75
CA ARG A 657 -21.07 7.33 38.32
C ARG A 657 -20.50 6.32 37.31
N LEU A 658 -19.17 6.28 37.11
CA LEU A 658 -18.54 5.36 36.13
C LEU A 658 -18.65 3.89 36.53
N LEU A 659 -18.34 3.55 37.77
CA LEU A 659 -18.32 2.17 38.26
C LEU A 659 -19.71 1.54 38.15
N GLU A 660 -20.75 2.32 38.44
CA GLU A 660 -22.14 1.92 38.29
C GLU A 660 -22.57 1.83 36.81
N ALA A 661 -22.26 2.82 35.97
CA ALA A 661 -22.60 2.78 34.55
C ALA A 661 -21.97 1.57 33.82
N TYR A 662 -20.72 1.22 34.16
CA TYR A 662 -20.11 -0.03 33.71
C TYR A 662 -20.73 -1.26 34.36
N GLY A 663 -21.11 -1.20 35.65
CA GLY A 663 -21.83 -2.28 36.36
C GLY A 663 -23.17 -2.64 35.70
N GLN A 664 -24.04 -1.65 35.49
CA GLN A 664 -25.33 -1.80 34.78
C GLN A 664 -25.13 -2.30 33.34
N THR A 665 -24.04 -1.90 32.67
CA THR A 665 -23.71 -2.42 31.32
C THR A 665 -23.23 -3.87 31.37
N MET A 666 -22.48 -4.27 32.40
CA MET A 666 -22.13 -5.68 32.64
C MET A 666 -23.34 -6.53 33.01
N GLU A 667 -24.31 -6.02 33.76
CA GLU A 667 -25.57 -6.71 34.01
C GLU A 667 -26.35 -6.95 32.70
N ARG A 668 -26.43 -5.94 31.81
CA ARG A 668 -27.06 -6.10 30.49
C ARG A 668 -26.36 -7.18 29.64
N ILE A 669 -25.04 -7.35 29.77
CA ILE A 669 -24.29 -8.45 29.14
C ILE A 669 -24.57 -9.80 29.83
N GLN A 670 -24.65 -9.84 31.16
CA GLN A 670 -24.93 -11.05 31.93
C GLN A 670 -26.38 -11.58 31.81
N ARG A 671 -27.33 -10.69 31.47
CA ARG A 671 -28.74 -11.03 31.20
C ARG A 671 -28.98 -11.59 29.79
N GLN A 672 -27.98 -11.60 28.90
CA GLN A 672 -28.09 -12.23 27.59
C GLN A 672 -28.14 -13.77 27.70
N GLU A 673 -28.71 -14.42 26.68
CA GLU A 673 -28.65 -15.88 26.52
C GLU A 673 -27.20 -16.40 26.53
N GLU A 674 -26.99 -17.64 26.98
CA GLU A 674 -25.66 -18.16 27.32
C GLU A 674 -24.65 -18.13 26.17
N SER A 675 -25.07 -18.34 24.91
CA SER A 675 -24.17 -18.29 23.75
C SER A 675 -23.75 -16.85 23.39
N PRO A 676 -24.67 -15.88 23.20
CA PRO A 676 -24.33 -14.46 23.10
C PRO A 676 -23.48 -13.93 24.27
N LYS A 677 -23.89 -14.23 25.51
CA LYS A 677 -23.18 -13.90 26.76
C LYS A 677 -21.76 -14.44 26.77
N ARG A 678 -21.54 -15.70 26.38
CA ARG A 678 -20.20 -16.30 26.24
C ARG A 678 -19.34 -15.49 25.27
N LEU A 679 -19.86 -15.17 24.08
CA LEU A 679 -19.11 -14.41 23.06
C LEU A 679 -18.74 -13.00 23.54
N ALA A 680 -19.66 -12.29 24.19
CA ALA A 680 -19.40 -10.97 24.76
C ALA A 680 -18.36 -11.03 25.89
N MET A 681 -18.55 -11.92 26.87
CA MET A 681 -17.62 -12.07 28.01
C MET A 681 -16.21 -12.48 27.56
N TRP A 682 -16.09 -13.40 26.60
CA TRP A 682 -14.77 -13.78 26.04
C TRP A 682 -14.14 -12.68 25.19
N THR A 683 -14.94 -11.86 24.48
CA THR A 683 -14.42 -10.69 23.75
C THR A 683 -13.78 -9.69 24.71
N LEU A 684 -14.48 -9.36 25.80
CA LEU A 684 -13.96 -8.47 26.85
C LEU A 684 -12.70 -9.05 27.50
N ALA A 685 -12.64 -10.37 27.73
CA ALA A 685 -11.46 -11.05 28.25
C ALA A 685 -10.27 -10.98 27.28
N TRP A 686 -10.47 -11.27 26.00
CA TRP A 686 -9.42 -11.18 24.98
C TRP A 686 -8.85 -9.77 24.85
N VAL A 687 -9.71 -8.74 24.76
CA VAL A 687 -9.27 -7.34 24.65
C VAL A 687 -8.50 -6.88 25.90
N LEU A 688 -8.88 -7.37 27.09
CA LEU A 688 -8.22 -7.03 28.35
C LEU A 688 -6.85 -7.69 28.54
N TYR A 689 -6.77 -9.00 28.27
CA TYR A 689 -5.61 -9.83 28.60
C TYR A 689 -4.60 -10.01 27.47
N ALA A 690 -4.99 -9.80 26.20
CA ALA A 690 -4.09 -10.01 25.07
C ALA A 690 -2.84 -9.11 25.17
N ARG A 691 -1.68 -9.67 24.83
CA ARG A 691 -0.36 -9.01 24.96
C ARG A 691 -0.12 -7.93 23.91
N ARG A 692 -0.96 -7.88 22.88
CA ARG A 692 -1.17 -6.78 21.92
C ARG A 692 -2.65 -6.76 21.50
N PRO A 693 -3.17 -5.67 20.90
CA PRO A 693 -4.48 -5.70 20.24
C PRO A 693 -4.58 -6.83 19.21
N LEU A 694 -5.76 -7.45 19.11
CA LEU A 694 -6.09 -8.48 18.13
C LEU A 694 -6.80 -7.86 16.94
N SER A 695 -6.53 -8.38 15.73
CA SER A 695 -7.34 -8.06 14.55
C SER A 695 -8.76 -8.62 14.65
N ALA A 696 -9.69 -8.08 13.89
CA ALA A 696 -11.04 -8.64 13.78
C ALA A 696 -11.05 -10.10 13.28
N VAL A 697 -10.04 -10.53 12.51
CA VAL A 697 -9.93 -11.92 12.05
C VAL A 697 -9.36 -12.81 13.15
N GLU A 698 -8.28 -12.37 13.82
CA GLU A 698 -7.68 -13.06 14.96
C GLU A 698 -8.70 -13.29 16.09
N LEU A 699 -9.51 -12.28 16.43
CA LEU A 699 -10.52 -12.43 17.46
C LEU A 699 -11.62 -13.43 17.08
N ARG A 700 -12.06 -13.48 15.80
CA ARG A 700 -13.03 -14.49 15.35
C ARG A 700 -12.50 -15.91 15.57
N TYR A 701 -11.24 -16.15 15.22
CA TYR A 701 -10.56 -17.43 15.41
C TYR A 701 -10.48 -17.78 16.90
N ALA A 702 -10.03 -16.83 17.72
CA ALA A 702 -9.89 -16.95 19.17
C ALA A 702 -11.21 -17.10 19.96
N LEU A 703 -12.37 -16.76 19.37
CA LEU A 703 -13.71 -16.95 19.94
C LEU A 703 -14.41 -18.25 19.48
N ALA A 704 -14.05 -18.73 18.28
CA ALA A 704 -14.54 -19.97 17.70
C ALA A 704 -13.87 -21.20 18.32
N LEU A 705 -12.59 -21.11 18.64
CA LEU A 705 -11.82 -22.19 19.26
C LEU A 705 -12.44 -22.67 20.57
N ASN A 706 -12.80 -23.96 20.60
CA ASN A 706 -13.25 -24.70 21.76
C ASN A 706 -12.58 -26.07 21.75
N ALA A 707 -12.15 -26.57 22.90
CA ALA A 707 -11.25 -27.72 23.06
C ALA A 707 -11.89 -29.10 22.78
N LYS A 708 -12.88 -29.14 21.89
CA LYS A 708 -13.52 -30.35 21.34
C LYS A 708 -13.73 -30.28 19.81
N LEU A 709 -13.45 -29.15 19.18
CA LEU A 709 -13.62 -28.98 17.74
C LEU A 709 -12.42 -29.56 16.98
N THR A 710 -12.68 -30.25 15.89
CA THR A 710 -11.68 -30.56 14.87
C THR A 710 -11.45 -29.36 13.96
N GLU A 711 -10.31 -29.36 13.25
CA GLU A 711 -9.95 -28.32 12.28
C GLU A 711 -10.96 -28.21 11.12
N ALA A 712 -11.57 -29.31 10.71
CA ALA A 712 -12.61 -29.34 9.68
C ALA A 712 -13.96 -28.75 10.16
N GLU A 713 -14.27 -28.83 11.45
CA GLU A 713 -15.47 -28.20 12.02
C GLU A 713 -15.26 -26.71 12.30
N PHE A 714 -14.03 -26.30 12.62
CA PHE A 714 -13.66 -24.99 13.16
C PHE A 714 -14.22 -23.79 12.35
N GLU A 715 -14.17 -23.85 11.01
CA GLU A 715 -14.68 -22.75 10.17
C GLU A 715 -16.17 -22.46 10.40
N SER A 716 -16.98 -23.51 10.63
CA SER A 716 -18.42 -23.41 10.89
C SER A 716 -18.75 -22.72 12.22
N TYR A 717 -17.75 -22.56 13.11
CA TYR A 717 -17.89 -21.87 14.39
C TYR A 717 -17.36 -20.42 14.37
N LEU A 718 -16.81 -19.93 13.25
CA LEU A 718 -16.26 -18.57 13.13
C LEU A 718 -17.34 -17.47 13.24
N PRO A 719 -17.48 -16.78 14.39
CA PRO A 719 -18.63 -15.91 14.64
C PRO A 719 -18.61 -14.67 13.73
N ASN A 720 -19.79 -14.12 13.42
CA ASN A 720 -19.87 -12.84 12.70
C ASN A 720 -19.39 -11.70 13.63
N ILE A 721 -18.34 -10.97 13.22
CA ILE A 721 -17.69 -9.98 14.09
C ILE A 721 -18.57 -8.77 14.39
N ARG A 722 -19.41 -8.32 13.44
CA ARG A 722 -20.38 -7.23 13.68
C ARG A 722 -21.41 -7.64 14.73
N ARG A 723 -21.84 -8.91 14.73
CA ARG A 723 -22.70 -9.45 15.79
C ARG A 723 -21.97 -9.48 17.14
N VAL A 724 -20.75 -10.03 17.21
CA VAL A 724 -19.94 -10.07 18.45
C VAL A 724 -19.77 -8.69 19.08
N LEU A 725 -19.41 -7.67 18.27
CA LEU A 725 -19.25 -6.30 18.75
C LEU A 725 -20.58 -5.72 19.30
N SER A 726 -21.71 -5.99 18.63
CA SER A 726 -23.04 -5.57 19.13
C SER A 726 -23.40 -6.17 20.49
N LEU A 727 -22.96 -7.40 20.77
CA LEU A 727 -23.21 -8.08 22.05
C LEU A 727 -22.38 -7.50 23.21
N CYS A 728 -21.30 -6.77 22.91
CA CYS A 728 -20.45 -6.11 23.90
C CYS A 728 -21.02 -4.77 24.41
N ALA A 729 -22.28 -4.46 24.11
CA ALA A 729 -23.04 -3.31 24.64
C ALA A 729 -22.34 -1.93 24.54
N GLY A 730 -21.52 -1.73 23.51
CA GLY A 730 -20.77 -0.48 23.30
C GLY A 730 -19.57 -0.27 24.22
N LEU A 731 -19.07 -1.32 24.87
CA LEU A 731 -17.80 -1.27 25.63
C LEU A 731 -16.55 -1.44 24.74
N VAL A 732 -16.72 -2.04 23.56
CA VAL A 732 -15.66 -2.44 22.63
C VAL A 732 -15.91 -1.81 21.25
N SER A 733 -14.84 -1.33 20.61
CA SER A 733 -14.81 -0.69 19.29
C SER A 733 -13.94 -1.47 18.31
N PHE A 734 -14.17 -1.23 17.01
CA PHE A 734 -13.33 -1.70 15.92
C PHE A 734 -12.65 -0.49 15.27
N ASP A 735 -11.32 -0.49 15.24
CA ASP A 735 -10.51 0.53 14.57
C ASP A 735 -10.37 0.15 13.09
N GLU A 736 -11.07 0.87 12.21
CA GLU A 736 -11.02 0.65 10.75
C GLU A 736 -9.65 0.98 10.13
N THR A 737 -8.74 1.65 10.85
CA THR A 737 -7.37 1.94 10.40
C THR A 737 -6.44 0.75 10.64
N SER A 738 -6.39 0.26 11.88
CA SER A 738 -5.51 -0.86 12.27
C SER A 738 -6.15 -2.24 12.03
N LYS A 739 -7.47 -2.28 11.76
CA LYS A 739 -8.32 -3.48 11.76
C LYS A 739 -8.27 -4.26 13.08
N THR A 740 -7.95 -3.59 14.19
CA THR A 740 -7.91 -4.18 15.54
C THR A 740 -9.13 -3.83 16.38
N ILE A 741 -9.30 -4.57 17.47
CA ILE A 741 -10.41 -4.44 18.42
C ILE A 741 -9.84 -4.09 19.80
N ASP A 742 -10.34 -2.98 20.36
CA ASP A 742 -9.97 -2.48 21.69
C ASP A 742 -11.19 -1.88 22.40
N PHE A 743 -11.06 -1.54 23.68
CA PHE A 743 -12.10 -0.84 24.43
C PHE A 743 -12.34 0.58 23.90
N VAL A 744 -13.60 1.03 23.92
CA VAL A 744 -14.02 2.36 23.42
C VAL A 744 -13.31 3.54 24.12
N HIS A 745 -12.79 3.33 25.33
CA HIS A 745 -12.03 4.34 26.09
C HIS A 745 -11.20 3.68 27.20
N LYS A 746 -10.02 4.23 27.55
CA LYS A 746 -9.13 3.65 28.57
C LYS A 746 -9.79 3.44 29.94
N SER A 747 -10.75 4.27 30.36
CA SER A 747 -11.48 4.03 31.62
C SER A 747 -12.32 2.75 31.62
N THR A 748 -12.74 2.26 30.45
CA THR A 748 -13.40 0.95 30.33
C THR A 748 -12.40 -0.16 30.59
N ARG A 749 -11.17 -0.02 30.06
CA ARG A 749 -10.05 -0.90 30.36
C ARG A 749 -9.68 -0.83 31.84
N ASP A 750 -9.56 0.35 32.44
CA ASP A 750 -9.24 0.55 33.86
C ASP A 750 -10.29 -0.12 34.78
N TYR A 751 -11.58 0.01 34.45
CA TYR A 751 -12.68 -0.67 35.15
C TYR A 751 -12.51 -2.20 35.12
N PHE A 752 -12.15 -2.75 33.97
CA PHE A 752 -11.90 -4.18 33.83
C PHE A 752 -10.59 -4.61 34.48
N GLU A 753 -9.51 -3.83 34.40
CA GLU A 753 -8.24 -4.08 35.09
C GLU A 753 -8.45 -4.15 36.63
N ALA A 754 -9.32 -3.29 37.18
CA ALA A 754 -9.70 -3.29 38.60
C ALA A 754 -10.65 -4.45 38.99
N THR A 755 -11.52 -4.91 38.08
CA THR A 755 -12.52 -5.97 38.37
C THR A 755 -12.14 -7.37 37.85
N LYS A 756 -10.99 -7.52 37.18
CA LYS A 756 -10.59 -8.75 36.47
C LYS A 756 -10.60 -10.02 37.33
N GLY A 757 -10.12 -9.93 38.57
CA GLY A 757 -10.06 -11.08 39.49
C GLY A 757 -11.42 -11.63 39.91
N ILE A 758 -12.50 -10.85 39.73
CA ILE A 758 -13.89 -11.26 40.00
C ILE A 758 -14.59 -11.66 38.69
N ARG A 759 -14.36 -10.93 37.60
CA ARG A 759 -15.11 -11.08 36.33
C ARG A 759 -14.52 -12.09 35.34
N PHE A 760 -13.21 -12.34 35.39
CA PHE A 760 -12.47 -13.09 34.38
C PHE A 760 -11.56 -14.16 35.01
N LEU A 761 -12.11 -14.93 35.95
CA LEU A 761 -11.41 -16.05 36.56
C LEU A 761 -10.89 -17.02 35.48
N ASP A 762 -9.66 -17.50 35.65
CA ASP A 762 -8.90 -18.35 34.72
C ASP A 762 -8.76 -17.83 33.28
N ALA A 763 -8.84 -16.52 33.01
CA ALA A 763 -8.66 -15.99 31.66
C ALA A 763 -7.30 -16.37 31.03
N GLU A 764 -6.20 -16.30 31.79
CA GLU A 764 -4.86 -16.68 31.32
C GLU A 764 -4.78 -18.19 30.96
N LEU A 765 -5.39 -19.06 31.78
CA LEU A 765 -5.55 -20.50 31.52
C LEU A 765 -6.37 -20.76 30.23
N LYS A 766 -7.47 -20.02 30.09
CA LYS A 766 -8.42 -20.16 28.97
C LYS A 766 -7.80 -19.67 27.65
N ILE A 767 -7.05 -18.58 27.69
CA ILE A 767 -6.33 -18.00 26.54
C ILE A 767 -5.16 -18.90 26.12
N SER A 768 -4.32 -19.36 27.06
CA SER A 768 -3.20 -20.27 26.75
C SER A 768 -3.69 -21.60 26.18
N ARG A 769 -4.80 -22.15 26.72
CA ARG A 769 -5.50 -23.32 26.17
C ARG A 769 -5.94 -23.10 24.72
N VAL A 770 -6.55 -21.95 24.40
CA VAL A 770 -6.98 -21.62 23.04
C VAL A 770 -5.79 -21.49 22.08
N CYS A 771 -4.70 -20.84 22.49
CA CYS A 771 -3.50 -20.71 21.66
C CYS A 771 -2.85 -22.08 21.39
N ALA A 772 -2.69 -22.93 22.42
CA ALA A 772 -2.10 -24.26 22.26
C ALA A 772 -2.99 -25.23 21.45
N ALA A 773 -4.31 -25.15 21.60
CA ALA A 773 -5.24 -25.90 20.76
C ALA A 773 -5.11 -25.51 19.28
N TYR A 774 -4.94 -24.22 18.97
CA TYR A 774 -4.68 -23.76 17.59
C TYR A 774 -3.34 -24.27 17.08
N LEU A 775 -2.26 -24.14 17.84
CA LEU A 775 -0.93 -24.65 17.47
C LEU A 775 -0.87 -26.18 17.30
N SER A 776 -1.91 -26.91 17.74
CA SER A 776 -2.03 -28.37 17.60
C SER A 776 -2.79 -28.83 16.34
N PHE A 777 -3.26 -27.88 15.51
CA PHE A 777 -3.94 -28.12 14.23
C PHE A 777 -3.06 -28.93 13.25
N GLY A 778 -3.71 -29.65 12.34
CA GLY A 778 -3.08 -30.54 11.36
C GLY A 778 -2.09 -29.82 10.45
N ALA A 779 -2.40 -28.59 10.02
CA ALA A 779 -1.50 -27.76 9.22
C ALA A 779 -0.09 -27.63 9.83
N PHE A 780 0.01 -27.46 11.16
CA PHE A 780 1.27 -27.27 11.87
C PHE A 780 2.02 -28.59 12.16
N ARG A 781 1.35 -29.75 12.03
CA ARG A 781 1.99 -31.07 12.21
C ARG A 781 2.95 -31.44 11.09
N SER A 782 2.94 -30.68 10.00
CA SER A 782 3.93 -30.76 8.91
C SER A 782 5.34 -30.32 9.32
N GLY A 783 5.50 -29.62 10.45
CA GLY A 783 6.78 -29.05 10.87
C GLY A 783 6.97 -27.62 10.36
N CYS A 784 8.23 -27.19 10.26
CA CYS A 784 8.57 -25.89 9.69
C CYS A 784 8.40 -25.85 8.16
N CYS A 785 8.02 -24.69 7.63
CA CYS A 785 8.03 -24.40 6.20
C CYS A 785 9.48 -24.38 5.68
N GLN A 786 9.74 -24.87 4.46
CA GLN A 786 11.10 -24.94 3.92
C GLN A 786 11.46 -23.77 2.97
N THR A 787 10.46 -23.04 2.48
CA THR A 787 10.63 -21.82 1.67
C THR A 787 10.12 -20.58 2.43
N ASP A 788 10.41 -19.37 1.93
CA ASP A 788 9.80 -18.14 2.46
C ASP A 788 8.32 -18.04 2.04
N GLU A 789 8.00 -18.57 0.85
CA GLU A 789 6.71 -18.60 0.21
C GLU A 789 5.70 -19.48 1.00
N ASP A 790 6.06 -20.72 1.31
CA ASP A 790 5.28 -21.65 2.16
C ASP A 790 4.97 -21.03 3.53
N PHE A 791 5.89 -20.22 4.05
CA PHE A 791 5.79 -19.61 5.38
C PHE A 791 4.87 -18.39 5.38
N GLU A 792 4.98 -17.54 4.35
CA GLU A 792 4.07 -16.41 4.13
C GLU A 792 2.64 -16.90 3.81
N GLU A 793 2.48 -17.93 2.97
CA GLU A 793 1.17 -18.55 2.73
C GLU A 793 0.57 -19.09 4.04
N ARG A 794 1.35 -19.77 4.88
CA ARG A 794 0.90 -20.24 6.21
C ARG A 794 0.48 -19.10 7.12
N LEU A 795 1.15 -17.94 7.08
CA LEU A 795 0.78 -16.77 7.87
C LEU A 795 -0.52 -16.11 7.39
N GLN A 796 -0.77 -16.11 6.07
CA GLN A 796 -1.99 -15.56 5.47
C GLN A 796 -3.20 -16.49 5.65
N THR A 797 -3.02 -17.80 5.48
CA THR A 797 -4.06 -18.82 5.63
C THR A 797 -4.43 -19.11 7.09
N HIS A 798 -3.51 -18.90 8.04
CA HIS A 798 -3.76 -19.06 9.48
C HIS A 798 -3.59 -17.76 10.29
N PRO A 799 -4.50 -16.75 10.17
CA PRO A 799 -4.30 -15.42 10.73
C PRO A 799 -4.01 -15.34 12.24
N PHE A 800 -4.45 -16.31 13.05
CA PHE A 800 -4.21 -16.33 14.50
C PHE A 800 -2.86 -16.98 14.88
N TYR A 801 -2.15 -17.58 13.92
CA TYR A 801 -0.93 -18.38 14.15
C TYR A 801 0.19 -17.55 14.78
N ASN A 802 0.44 -16.35 14.24
CA ASN A 802 1.46 -15.43 14.74
C ASN A 802 1.19 -15.03 16.21
N TYR A 803 -0.06 -14.69 16.56
CA TYR A 803 -0.41 -14.40 17.95
C TYR A 803 -0.23 -15.62 18.85
N ALA A 804 -0.76 -16.78 18.44
CA ALA A 804 -0.69 -18.00 19.22
C ALA A 804 0.76 -18.39 19.52
N ALA A 805 1.62 -18.46 18.51
CA ALA A 805 3.04 -18.82 18.63
C ALA A 805 3.84 -17.87 19.53
N ASN A 806 3.59 -16.55 19.44
CA ASN A 806 4.33 -15.55 20.21
C ASN A 806 3.84 -15.38 21.65
N TYR A 807 2.58 -15.70 21.97
CA TYR A 807 1.99 -15.34 23.27
C TYR A 807 1.43 -16.48 24.11
N TRP A 808 1.26 -17.71 23.59
CA TRP A 808 0.72 -18.83 24.37
C TRP A 808 1.45 -19.03 25.72
N GLY A 809 2.79 -18.94 25.71
CA GLY A 809 3.62 -19.21 26.89
C GLY A 809 3.56 -18.09 27.93
N HIS A 810 3.42 -16.84 27.48
CA HIS A 810 3.13 -15.71 28.36
C HIS A 810 1.76 -15.83 29.03
N HIS A 811 0.77 -16.47 28.41
CA HIS A 811 -0.52 -16.75 29.05
C HIS A 811 -0.45 -18.00 29.94
N ALA A 812 0.35 -19.01 29.57
CA ALA A 812 0.54 -20.22 30.35
C ALA A 812 1.32 -19.97 31.65
N ARG A 813 2.25 -19.00 31.68
CA ARG A 813 3.02 -18.63 32.87
C ARG A 813 2.19 -17.87 33.92
N GLU A 814 1.35 -16.92 33.51
CA GLU A 814 0.49 -16.16 34.44
C GLU A 814 -0.75 -16.99 34.90
N SER A 815 -0.89 -18.22 34.40
CA SER A 815 -1.89 -19.19 34.86
C SER A 815 -1.39 -20.00 36.05
N ALA A 816 -2.20 -20.10 37.11
CA ALA A 816 -1.90 -20.93 38.28
C ALA A 816 -1.94 -22.45 38.00
N ILE A 817 -2.49 -22.86 36.85
CA ILE A 817 -2.64 -24.27 36.44
C ILE A 817 -2.14 -24.40 35.00
N LEU A 818 -1.48 -25.51 34.68
CA LEU A 818 -1.11 -25.86 33.31
C LEU A 818 -2.25 -26.64 32.63
N CYS A 819 -2.73 -26.18 31.49
CA CYS A 819 -3.77 -26.90 30.74
C CYS A 819 -3.19 -28.08 29.93
N PRO A 820 -3.92 -29.22 29.79
CA PRO A 820 -3.45 -30.37 29.02
C PRO A 820 -3.11 -30.05 27.56
N GLU A 821 -3.81 -29.10 26.95
CA GLU A 821 -3.58 -28.70 25.56
C GLU A 821 -2.20 -28.05 25.35
N VAL A 822 -1.68 -27.30 26.34
CA VAL A 822 -0.30 -26.78 26.30
C VAL A 822 0.71 -27.93 26.36
N MET A 823 0.46 -28.97 27.17
CA MET A 823 1.35 -30.14 27.18
C MET A 823 1.27 -30.96 25.91
N ASN A 824 0.07 -31.18 25.36
CA ASN A 824 -0.11 -31.91 24.09
C ASN A 824 0.59 -31.18 22.92
N PHE A 825 0.56 -29.85 22.91
CA PHE A 825 1.33 -29.02 21.98
C PHE A 825 2.85 -29.19 22.18
N LEU A 826 3.35 -29.02 23.41
CA LEU A 826 4.79 -29.09 23.70
C LEU A 826 5.39 -30.51 23.57
N GLU A 827 4.57 -31.56 23.63
CA GLU A 827 4.97 -32.94 23.35
C GLU A 827 4.90 -33.29 21.85
N CYS A 828 4.37 -32.42 21.00
CA CYS A 828 4.32 -32.61 19.55
C CYS A 828 5.48 -31.89 18.86
N GLU A 829 6.54 -32.64 18.54
CA GLU A 829 7.79 -32.09 17.99
C GLU A 829 7.59 -31.20 16.74
N THR A 830 6.78 -31.64 15.77
CA THR A 830 6.57 -30.86 14.54
C THR A 830 5.77 -29.58 14.79
N ALA A 831 4.79 -29.59 15.69
CA ALA A 831 4.08 -28.38 16.11
C ALA A 831 5.01 -27.40 16.86
N VAL A 832 5.93 -27.92 17.69
CA VAL A 832 6.98 -27.12 18.35
C VAL A 832 7.94 -26.51 17.32
N GLN A 833 8.41 -27.27 16.33
CA GLN A 833 9.26 -26.74 15.25
C GLN A 833 8.55 -25.64 14.45
N ALA A 834 7.28 -25.84 14.09
CA ALA A 834 6.45 -24.85 13.40
C ALA A 834 6.30 -23.56 14.24
N SER A 835 5.87 -23.70 15.50
CA SER A 835 5.72 -22.55 16.41
C SER A 835 7.05 -21.84 16.70
N THR A 836 8.18 -22.54 16.64
CA THR A 836 9.52 -21.95 16.80
C THR A 836 9.87 -21.06 15.61
N GLN A 837 9.60 -21.51 14.38
CA GLN A 837 9.75 -20.71 13.17
C GLN A 837 8.92 -19.42 13.26
N ALA A 838 7.64 -19.50 13.67
CA ALA A 838 6.78 -18.33 13.85
C ALA A 838 7.23 -17.39 14.99
N LEU A 839 7.84 -17.91 16.06
CA LEU A 839 8.34 -17.13 17.19
C LEU A 839 9.66 -16.38 16.90
N LEU A 840 10.50 -16.93 16.01
CA LEU A 840 11.88 -16.46 15.81
C LEU A 840 12.13 -15.89 14.41
N ALA A 841 11.64 -16.51 13.34
CA ALA A 841 11.91 -16.04 11.97
C ALA A 841 11.22 -14.70 11.66
N ILE A 842 10.05 -14.43 12.24
CA ILE A 842 9.32 -13.14 12.10
C ILE A 842 10.12 -11.95 12.66
N LYS A 843 11.14 -12.18 13.49
CA LYS A 843 12.05 -11.14 14.01
C LYS A 843 13.16 -10.77 13.01
N CYS A 844 13.36 -11.56 11.95
CA CYS A 844 14.18 -11.19 10.81
C CYS A 844 13.40 -10.24 9.87
N HIS A 845 14.11 -9.31 9.20
CA HIS A 845 13.46 -8.36 8.30
C HIS A 845 12.86 -9.08 7.05
N PRO A 846 11.60 -8.80 6.67
CA PRO A 846 10.90 -9.44 5.53
C PRO A 846 11.38 -8.90 4.15
N ARG A 847 12.68 -8.62 4.03
CA ARG A 847 13.38 -8.21 2.80
C ARG A 847 14.75 -8.88 2.65
N SER A 848 15.17 -9.75 3.58
CA SER A 848 16.33 -10.62 3.37
C SER A 848 15.84 -11.96 2.83
N PRO A 849 16.38 -12.49 1.72
CA PRO A 849 16.08 -13.85 1.27
C PRO A 849 16.33 -14.88 2.37
N GLN A 850 15.50 -15.92 2.40
CA GLN A 850 15.50 -17.00 3.39
C GLN A 850 15.26 -16.46 4.82
N CYS A 851 14.36 -15.48 5.00
CA CYS A 851 14.04 -14.95 6.33
C CYS A 851 13.31 -15.99 7.20
N SER A 852 12.42 -16.80 6.61
CA SER A 852 11.70 -17.89 7.27
C SER A 852 12.62 -18.98 7.83
N GLN A 853 13.85 -19.08 7.32
CA GLN A 853 14.82 -20.12 7.63
C GLN A 853 15.85 -19.72 8.69
N LYS A 854 15.83 -18.46 9.15
CA LYS A 854 16.79 -17.92 10.14
C LYS A 854 16.28 -18.12 11.57
N PHE A 855 16.20 -19.38 11.97
CA PHE A 855 15.86 -19.81 13.32
C PHE A 855 16.58 -21.12 13.68
N PRO A 856 16.91 -21.36 14.97
CA PRO A 856 17.43 -22.65 15.41
C PRO A 856 16.41 -23.77 15.18
N ARG A 857 16.84 -24.81 14.46
CA ARG A 857 16.09 -26.07 14.34
C ARG A 857 16.38 -26.96 15.55
N GLU A 858 15.70 -28.10 15.67
CA GLU A 858 15.85 -29.06 16.79
C GLU A 858 15.47 -28.52 18.19
N MET A 859 14.93 -27.30 18.29
CA MET A 859 14.32 -26.79 19.53
C MET A 859 13.18 -27.72 20.01
N THR A 860 13.29 -28.20 21.24
CA THR A 860 12.31 -29.11 21.85
C THR A 860 11.25 -28.34 22.68
N GLY A 861 10.14 -29.00 23.04
CA GLY A 861 9.12 -28.40 23.92
C GLY A 861 9.67 -27.92 25.26
N LEU A 862 10.73 -28.55 25.78
CA LEU A 862 11.45 -28.11 26.98
C LEU A 862 12.18 -26.78 26.78
N HIS A 863 12.73 -26.53 25.58
CA HIS A 863 13.31 -25.23 25.25
C HIS A 863 12.23 -24.13 25.23
N LEU A 864 11.08 -24.36 24.56
CA LEU A 864 10.00 -23.37 24.53
C LEU A 864 9.41 -23.10 25.93
N ALA A 865 9.19 -24.15 26.73
CA ALA A 865 8.75 -24.00 28.12
C ALA A 865 9.73 -23.16 28.95
N ALA A 866 11.04 -23.35 28.74
CA ALA A 866 12.10 -22.58 29.40
C ALA A 866 12.21 -21.13 28.88
N CYS A 867 12.07 -20.89 27.57
CA CYS A 867 12.04 -19.56 26.96
C CYS A 867 10.91 -18.67 27.48
N PHE A 868 9.72 -19.24 27.76
CA PHE A 868 8.56 -18.48 28.23
C PHE A 868 8.40 -18.42 29.76
N GLY A 869 9.10 -19.29 30.50
CA GLY A 869 9.06 -19.33 31.97
C GLY A 869 7.97 -20.26 32.55
N VAL A 870 7.53 -21.27 31.79
CA VAL A 870 6.36 -22.11 32.14
C VAL A 870 6.77 -23.25 33.09
N GLU A 871 6.88 -22.94 34.39
CA GLU A 871 7.39 -23.88 35.41
C GLU A 871 6.70 -25.25 35.42
N GLY A 872 5.39 -25.31 35.25
CA GLY A 872 4.64 -26.56 35.27
C GLY A 872 5.08 -27.52 34.16
N ALA A 873 5.34 -27.00 32.96
CA ALA A 873 5.77 -27.79 31.82
C ALA A 873 7.21 -28.30 31.99
N VAL A 874 8.11 -27.45 32.51
CA VAL A 874 9.49 -27.86 32.86
C VAL A 874 9.49 -28.95 33.93
N LYS A 875 8.71 -28.79 35.01
CA LYS A 875 8.58 -29.80 36.08
C LYS A 875 8.05 -31.14 35.54
N HIS A 876 7.04 -31.11 34.67
CA HIS A 876 6.50 -32.31 34.00
C HIS A 876 7.53 -32.99 33.07
N PHE A 877 8.29 -32.23 32.28
CA PHE A 877 9.32 -32.78 31.41
C PHE A 877 10.50 -33.41 32.17
N LEU A 878 10.90 -32.81 33.30
CA LEU A 878 11.88 -33.41 34.20
C LEU A 878 11.39 -34.73 34.82
N GLN A 879 10.10 -34.81 35.18
CA GLN A 879 9.47 -36.05 35.66
C GLN A 879 9.38 -37.14 34.57
N LYS A 880 9.13 -36.76 33.30
CA LYS A 880 9.21 -37.67 32.14
C LYS A 880 10.65 -38.09 31.77
N GLY A 881 11.68 -37.52 32.40
CA GLY A 881 13.08 -37.90 32.17
C GLY A 881 13.66 -37.45 30.83
N ILE A 882 13.08 -36.43 30.20
CA ILE A 882 13.58 -35.87 28.92
C ILE A 882 14.97 -35.25 29.10
N ALA A 883 15.79 -35.29 28.05
CA ALA A 883 17.15 -34.78 28.04
C ALA A 883 17.20 -33.27 28.38
N VAL A 884 17.77 -32.96 29.55
CA VAL A 884 17.81 -31.59 30.09
C VAL A 884 18.85 -30.72 29.38
N ASP A 885 19.96 -31.34 28.94
CA ASP A 885 21.02 -30.75 28.12
C ASP A 885 20.81 -31.00 26.61
N ALA A 886 19.58 -31.24 26.16
CA ALA A 886 19.29 -31.25 24.72
C ALA A 886 19.73 -29.90 24.12
N LYS A 887 20.42 -29.93 22.97
CA LYS A 887 20.84 -28.73 22.26
C LYS A 887 19.98 -28.49 21.02
N ASP A 888 19.65 -27.23 20.75
CA ASP A 888 19.16 -26.81 19.43
C ASP A 888 20.32 -26.74 18.42
N THR A 889 20.04 -26.47 17.14
CA THR A 889 21.11 -26.42 16.13
C THR A 889 22.16 -25.36 16.40
N ASP A 890 21.84 -24.28 17.11
CA ASP A 890 22.79 -23.21 17.46
C ASP A 890 23.53 -23.48 18.78
N GLY A 891 23.27 -24.63 19.40
CA GLY A 891 23.97 -25.12 20.59
C GLY A 891 23.34 -24.66 21.90
N HIS A 892 22.23 -23.92 21.88
CA HIS A 892 21.55 -23.49 23.10
C HIS A 892 20.93 -24.69 23.83
N THR A 893 20.83 -24.61 25.14
CA THR A 893 20.12 -25.58 25.98
C THR A 893 18.88 -24.92 26.58
N PRO A 894 17.90 -25.68 27.13
CA PRO A 894 16.80 -25.11 27.91
C PRO A 894 17.28 -24.20 29.06
N LEU A 895 18.46 -24.49 29.63
CA LEU A 895 19.08 -23.68 30.67
C LEU A 895 19.56 -22.32 30.15
N SER A 896 20.28 -22.28 29.01
CA SER A 896 20.71 -21.00 28.42
C SER A 896 19.52 -20.21 27.85
N CYS A 897 18.49 -20.88 27.32
CA CYS A 897 17.20 -20.29 26.96
C CYS A 897 16.51 -19.61 28.16
N ALA A 898 16.44 -20.27 29.32
CA ALA A 898 15.87 -19.68 30.53
C ALA A 898 16.68 -18.48 31.04
N ALA A 899 18.02 -18.60 31.06
CA ALA A 899 18.91 -17.52 31.49
C ALA A 899 18.81 -16.29 30.58
N ARG A 900 18.82 -16.48 29.25
CA ARG A 900 18.70 -15.42 28.23
C ARG A 900 17.39 -14.62 28.34
N ASN A 901 16.31 -15.26 28.81
CA ASN A 901 15.00 -14.61 29.03
C ASN A 901 14.77 -14.17 30.50
N GLY A 902 15.78 -14.29 31.38
CA GLY A 902 15.72 -13.86 32.78
C GLY A 902 14.82 -14.71 33.69
N HIS A 903 14.55 -15.97 33.33
CA HIS A 903 13.61 -16.86 34.03
C HIS A 903 14.29 -17.63 35.17
N VAL A 904 14.64 -16.89 36.23
CA VAL A 904 15.43 -17.35 37.39
C VAL A 904 14.87 -18.62 38.04
N SER A 905 13.55 -18.76 38.21
CA SER A 905 12.98 -19.97 38.82
C SER A 905 13.15 -21.21 37.93
N ILE A 906 13.09 -21.07 36.60
CA ILE A 906 13.41 -22.16 35.67
C ILE A 906 14.88 -22.54 35.76
N VAL A 907 15.79 -21.57 35.80
CA VAL A 907 17.23 -21.80 35.99
C VAL A 907 17.47 -22.59 37.28
N GLN A 908 16.81 -22.22 38.38
CA GLN A 908 16.88 -22.96 39.65
C GLN A 908 16.32 -24.39 39.55
N ILE A 909 15.16 -24.57 38.91
CA ILE A 909 14.53 -25.89 38.71
C ILE A 909 15.41 -26.82 37.86
N LEU A 910 16.02 -26.30 36.80
CA LEU A 910 16.90 -27.07 35.91
C LEU A 910 18.20 -27.48 36.62
N LEU A 911 18.86 -26.54 37.31
CA LEU A 911 20.09 -26.83 38.07
C LEU A 911 19.84 -27.79 39.24
N ALA A 912 18.72 -27.64 39.96
CA ALA A 912 18.31 -28.54 41.03
C ALA A 912 17.92 -29.96 40.57
N SER A 913 17.93 -30.24 39.25
CA SER A 913 17.76 -31.60 38.73
C SER A 913 19.04 -32.43 38.73
N GLU A 914 20.21 -31.81 39.01
CA GLU A 914 21.57 -32.37 38.90
C GLU A 914 21.96 -32.93 37.51
N LYS A 915 21.04 -32.86 36.53
CA LYS A 915 21.22 -33.32 35.14
C LYS A 915 21.53 -32.21 34.15
N ALA A 916 21.36 -30.95 34.53
CA ALA A 916 21.63 -29.79 33.70
C ALA A 916 23.08 -29.32 33.90
N LYS A 917 23.84 -29.15 32.83
CA LYS A 917 25.22 -28.64 32.86
C LYS A 917 25.24 -27.14 32.59
N PRO A 918 25.68 -26.29 33.54
CA PRO A 918 25.73 -24.84 33.34
C PRO A 918 26.79 -24.43 32.31
N ASP A 919 27.92 -25.14 32.25
CA ASP A 919 29.10 -24.76 31.46
C ASP A 919 29.05 -25.28 30.01
N MET A 920 27.86 -25.39 29.42
CA MET A 920 27.65 -25.88 28.06
C MET A 920 27.64 -24.73 27.04
N GLU A 921 28.79 -24.44 26.46
CA GLU A 921 29.03 -23.46 25.38
C GLU A 921 27.99 -23.55 24.25
N ASP A 922 27.52 -22.43 23.71
CA ASP A 922 26.73 -22.42 22.46
C ASP A 922 27.64 -22.21 21.24
N ARG A 923 27.12 -22.04 20.01
CA ARG A 923 27.98 -21.80 18.83
C ARG A 923 28.81 -20.51 18.91
N SER A 924 28.53 -19.64 19.87
CA SER A 924 29.25 -18.39 20.14
C SER A 924 30.46 -18.56 21.07
N GLY A 925 30.55 -19.69 21.78
CA GLY A 925 31.36 -19.87 22.99
C GLY A 925 30.54 -19.63 24.26
#